data_AF-A0A5C6D2Q0-F1
#
_entry.id   AF-A0A5C6D2Q0-F1
#
_cell.length_a   1.000
_cell.length_b   1.000
_cell.length_c   1.000
_cell.angle_alpha   90.00
_cell.angle_beta   90.00
_cell.angle_gamma   90.00
#
_symmetry.space_group_name_H-M   'P 1'
#
loop_
_entity.id
_entity.type
_entity.pdbx_description
1 polymer ?
#
loop_
_entity_poly.entity_id
_entity_poly.type
_entity_poly.pdbx_seq_one_letter_code
_entity_poly.pdbx_strand_id
1 'polypeptide(L)'
;MDAQKIKDSLVQHVEKIVLGVFVAGSAFLVYQAINIPSFDKAPDKLQTDATRVKAAVDEDHNAEILTPREEEMQSIDILARTDAALAPVNPSIYGLDKPWEGVEVNLSFKRLDPVLYPPEDLDVQGVVRSIAVRSIEGLYALTELEGADPVEKVEKKQRKPRGRPAMMGGDMYGGDEMYGGEDMYGGEDMYGGEDMYGGGDMYGGMTQGAATGPVRKVGKDSNRSPYTPPASIKDFRTEGKQLPIPQVARFVAGTAILPHRKMYESYEEALKEDSSAYRPTDRDTPKYWNFQVQRADVTGKSVDQLTEEDWVDRRDREFHTKLAALYWAGTAPELVPKDYRDELITTWIPPVLMDEYSSFTLHPKIPMLTKREIQMLETGEEPEMVDPTDMFNPNGGIGGQDISITGPAFNVGGGGGGYGGSGGYGGGDMYGGDDMYGGGDMYEGEDMYGGGDMYGSGGGYGGGSPYGFTGVEVDPVEYKLVRFYDFDLGGDPSAPKPGRQYVYRVRISVNDPNFPANPALQPKTSAMSPDVYKRVSGLISEAEQEYNDKIAKKEKNIDLSKIRNFERWTDWSEPSEVVSLPSGNDQFAGPVEPASIAKVTFQKRIVPVEKKAASAKMVVTAFDPAIATRVPLVMQVSEGSVLSTKVDSADVIDPLTMEVKKYPDPEIRNSTAVVGISGGESLSIVDEAEMKAPGFILLSTEDGKLELSEEVEDQQVYRIYSFAEEKGE
;
A
#
# COMPACT_ATOMS: atom_id res chain seq x y z
N MET A 1 10.98 82.06 40.40
CA MET A 1 10.38 81.08 41.34
C MET A 1 11.49 80.16 41.81
N ASP A 2 11.68 80.07 43.12
CA ASP A 2 12.74 79.23 43.72
C ASP A 2 12.51 77.74 43.42
N ALA A 3 13.46 77.12 42.73
CA ALA A 3 13.41 75.70 42.37
C ALA A 3 13.34 74.77 43.61
N GLN A 4 13.81 75.24 44.78
CA GLN A 4 13.66 74.52 46.05
C GLN A 4 12.23 74.54 46.58
N LYS A 5 11.49 75.65 46.44
CA LYS A 5 10.07 75.73 46.86
C LYS A 5 9.17 74.85 46.00
N ILE A 6 9.51 74.68 44.72
CA ILE A 6 8.79 73.79 43.80
C ILE A 6 9.04 72.32 44.18
N LYS A 7 10.28 71.97 44.56
CA LYS A 7 10.63 70.61 45.02
C LYS A 7 9.95 70.25 46.34
N ASP A 8 9.94 71.14 47.34
CA ASP A 8 9.27 70.86 48.63
C ASP A 8 7.75 70.75 48.47
N SER A 9 7.15 71.57 47.61
CA SER A 9 5.72 71.48 47.29
C SER A 9 5.36 70.18 46.56
N LEU A 10 6.19 69.75 45.58
CA LEU A 10 6.05 68.48 44.88
C LEU A 10 6.20 67.29 45.83
N VAL A 11 7.20 67.30 46.72
CA VAL A 11 7.41 66.20 47.69
C VAL A 11 6.26 66.08 48.69
N GLN A 12 5.70 67.20 49.17
CA GLN A 12 4.55 67.17 50.09
C GLN A 12 3.22 66.79 49.42
N HIS A 13 3.12 66.87 48.09
CA HIS A 13 1.88 66.63 47.34
C HIS A 13 1.98 65.50 46.31
N VAL A 14 3.09 64.74 46.28
CA VAL A 14 3.28 63.59 45.37
C VAL A 14 2.13 62.61 45.47
N GLU A 15 1.63 62.31 46.67
CA GLU A 15 0.49 61.41 46.85
C GLU A 15 -0.78 61.91 46.15
N LYS A 16 -1.07 63.21 46.23
CA LYS A 16 -2.24 63.82 45.57
C LYS A 16 -2.07 63.87 44.05
N ILE A 17 -0.84 64.03 43.57
CA ILE A 17 -0.52 63.99 42.14
C ILE A 17 -0.70 62.56 41.60
N VAL A 18 -0.22 61.55 42.33
CA VAL A 18 -0.41 60.14 41.96
C VAL A 18 -1.90 59.76 41.99
N LEU A 19 -2.64 60.19 43.01
CA LEU A 19 -4.10 59.99 43.06
C LEU A 19 -4.81 60.70 41.89
N GLY A 20 -4.39 61.92 41.55
CA GLY A 20 -4.93 62.67 40.41
C GLY A 20 -4.68 61.98 39.07
N VAL A 21 -3.48 61.42 38.88
CA VAL A 21 -3.13 60.62 37.68
C VAL A 21 -3.95 59.33 37.64
N PHE A 22 -4.16 58.68 38.78
CA PHE A 22 -4.97 57.45 38.85
C PHE A 22 -6.44 57.71 38.51
N VAL A 23 -7.03 58.77 39.09
CA VAL A 23 -8.42 59.17 38.79
C VAL A 23 -8.57 59.58 37.32
N ALA A 24 -7.61 60.32 36.77
CA ALA A 24 -7.61 60.68 35.35
C ALA A 24 -7.48 59.44 34.45
N GLY A 25 -6.63 58.47 34.82
CA GLY A 25 -6.50 57.20 34.11
C GLY A 25 -7.78 56.36 34.16
N SER A 26 -8.43 56.25 35.32
CA SER A 26 -9.71 55.54 35.45
C SER A 26 -10.83 56.23 34.66
N ALA A 27 -10.92 57.56 34.70
CA ALA A 27 -11.89 58.31 33.91
C ALA A 27 -11.65 58.13 32.39
N PHE A 28 -10.38 58.07 31.96
CA PHE A 28 -10.01 57.79 30.57
C PHE A 28 -10.42 56.38 30.13
N LEU A 29 -10.23 55.37 30.98
CA LEU A 29 -10.64 54.00 30.69
C LEU A 29 -12.18 53.86 30.61
N VAL A 30 -12.92 54.53 31.48
CA VAL A 30 -14.40 54.58 31.40
C VAL A 30 -14.85 55.30 30.14
N TYR A 31 -14.19 56.40 29.77
CA TYR A 31 -14.46 57.11 28.51
C TYR A 31 -14.18 56.22 27.29
N GLN A 32 -13.10 55.44 27.28
CA GLN A 32 -12.86 54.47 26.22
C GLN A 32 -13.92 53.38 26.20
N ALA A 33 -14.31 52.82 27.34
CA ALA A 33 -15.30 51.75 27.42
C ALA A 33 -16.68 52.18 26.90
N ILE A 34 -17.10 53.42 27.16
CA ILE A 34 -18.38 53.96 26.66
C ILE A 34 -18.32 54.22 25.14
N ASN A 35 -17.14 54.46 24.58
CA ASN A 35 -16.94 54.67 23.15
C ASN A 35 -16.66 53.38 22.37
N ILE A 36 -16.64 52.20 23.02
CA ILE A 36 -16.64 50.93 22.29
C ILE A 36 -18.03 50.78 21.67
N PRO A 37 -18.17 50.80 20.34
CA PRO A 37 -19.47 50.68 19.70
C PRO A 37 -20.11 49.34 20.10
N SER A 38 -21.36 49.37 20.60
CA SER A 38 -22.06 48.13 20.93
C SER A 38 -22.24 47.31 19.66
N PHE A 39 -21.91 46.02 19.73
CA PHE A 39 -22.15 45.07 18.65
C PHE A 39 -23.63 44.67 18.61
N ASP A 40 -24.54 45.64 18.48
CA ASP A 40 -25.94 45.39 18.15
C ASP A 40 -26.09 45.27 16.63
N LYS A 41 -25.51 44.22 16.07
CA LYS A 41 -25.84 43.82 14.70
C LYS A 41 -27.14 43.03 14.77
N ALA A 42 -28.27 43.73 14.67
CA ALA A 42 -29.58 43.09 14.54
C ALA A 42 -29.55 42.11 13.34
N PRO A 43 -30.05 40.88 13.47
CA PRO A 43 -30.00 39.86 12.41
C PRO A 43 -30.52 40.37 11.06
N ASP A 44 -31.56 41.20 11.09
CA ASP A 44 -32.17 41.79 9.90
C ASP A 44 -31.22 42.74 9.15
N LYS A 45 -30.36 43.47 9.85
CA LYS A 45 -29.34 44.33 9.22
C LYS A 45 -28.28 43.50 8.51
N LEU A 46 -27.84 42.41 9.13
CA LEU A 46 -26.87 41.49 8.52
C LEU A 46 -27.45 40.82 7.28
N GLN A 47 -28.72 40.41 7.32
CA GLN A 47 -29.40 39.85 6.16
C GLN A 47 -29.56 40.88 5.03
N THR A 48 -29.93 42.12 5.38
CA THR A 48 -30.05 43.21 4.39
C THR A 48 -28.69 43.57 3.78
N ASP A 49 -27.64 43.64 4.58
CA ASP A 49 -26.27 43.92 4.13
C ASP A 49 -25.75 42.80 3.22
N ALA A 50 -25.98 41.52 3.59
CA ALA A 50 -25.61 40.38 2.76
C ALA A 50 -26.35 40.37 1.42
N THR A 51 -27.64 40.73 1.42
CA THR A 51 -28.45 40.81 0.19
C THR A 51 -27.99 41.96 -0.71
N ARG A 52 -27.61 43.11 -0.12
CA ARG A 52 -27.04 44.25 -0.85
C ARG A 52 -25.68 43.92 -1.45
N VAL A 53 -24.79 43.24 -0.71
CA VAL A 53 -23.49 42.82 -1.22
C VAL A 53 -23.66 41.81 -2.35
N LYS A 54 -24.60 40.86 -2.23
CA LYS A 54 -24.91 39.94 -3.32
C LYS A 54 -25.38 40.68 -4.59
N ALA A 55 -26.30 41.63 -4.45
CA ALA A 55 -26.76 42.45 -5.58
C ALA A 55 -25.62 43.28 -6.21
N ALA A 56 -24.70 43.82 -5.39
CA ALA A 56 -23.54 44.56 -5.89
C ALA A 56 -22.46 43.68 -6.54
N VAL A 57 -22.44 42.37 -6.26
CA VAL A 57 -21.56 41.42 -6.96
C VAL A 57 -22.14 41.02 -8.32
N ASP A 58 -23.46 40.95 -8.43
CA ASP A 58 -24.16 40.56 -9.67
C ASP A 58 -24.30 41.72 -10.68
N GLU A 59 -24.15 42.98 -10.25
CA GLU A 59 -24.13 44.14 -11.15
C GLU A 59 -22.76 44.31 -11.83
N ASP A 60 -22.75 44.53 -13.16
CA ASP A 60 -21.51 44.75 -13.92
C ASP A 60 -21.03 46.20 -13.74
N HIS A 61 -19.96 46.37 -12.94
CA HIS A 61 -19.36 47.68 -12.63
C HIS A 61 -18.25 48.07 -13.63
N ASN A 62 -18.07 47.34 -14.73
CA ASN A 62 -16.97 47.59 -15.68
C ASN A 62 -16.96 49.03 -16.22
N ALA A 63 -18.13 49.63 -16.46
CA ALA A 63 -18.23 50.99 -16.99
C ALA A 63 -17.68 52.06 -16.02
N GLU A 64 -17.79 51.85 -14.70
CA GLU A 64 -17.30 52.77 -13.66
C GLU A 64 -15.80 52.60 -13.37
N ILE A 65 -15.25 51.40 -13.65
CA ILE A 65 -13.83 51.08 -13.42
C ILE A 65 -12.97 51.46 -14.63
N LEU A 66 -13.52 51.35 -15.85
CA LEU A 66 -12.78 51.61 -17.09
C LEU A 66 -12.55 53.11 -17.33
N THR A 67 -13.48 53.98 -16.91
CA THR A 67 -13.38 55.43 -17.13
C THR A 67 -12.18 56.07 -16.41
N PRO A 68 -11.91 55.80 -15.11
CA PRO A 68 -10.70 56.30 -14.44
C PRO A 68 -9.40 55.72 -15.00
N ARG A 69 -9.42 54.46 -15.46
CA ARG A 69 -8.24 53.79 -16.04
C ARG A 69 -7.87 54.34 -17.41
N GLU A 70 -8.84 54.71 -18.23
CA GLU A 70 -8.59 55.37 -19.52
C GLU A 70 -7.99 56.78 -19.32
N GLU A 71 -8.44 57.52 -18.30
CA GLU A 71 -7.85 58.83 -17.93
C GLU A 71 -6.42 58.69 -17.37
N GLU A 72 -6.16 57.70 -16.50
CA GLU A 72 -4.81 57.41 -16.00
C GLU A 72 -3.87 56.97 -17.13
N MET A 73 -4.31 56.09 -18.03
CA MET A 73 -3.48 55.60 -19.15
C MET A 73 -3.10 56.70 -20.15
N GLN A 74 -3.94 57.73 -20.33
CA GLN A 74 -3.62 58.89 -21.18
C GLN A 74 -2.58 59.84 -20.56
N SER A 75 -2.31 59.73 -19.26
CA SER A 75 -1.37 60.58 -18.52
C SER A 75 0.00 59.94 -18.26
N ILE A 76 0.20 58.67 -18.63
CA ILE A 76 1.47 57.95 -18.41
C ILE A 76 2.47 58.38 -19.49
N ASP A 77 3.40 59.24 -19.12
CA ASP A 77 4.60 59.51 -19.91
C ASP A 77 5.55 58.31 -19.86
N ILE A 78 5.47 57.48 -20.91
CA ILE A 78 6.25 56.25 -21.07
C ILE A 78 7.76 56.55 -21.05
N LEU A 79 8.19 57.72 -21.54
CA LEU A 79 9.60 58.10 -21.54
C LEU A 79 10.09 58.37 -20.12
N ALA A 80 9.34 59.14 -19.32
CA ALA A 80 9.69 59.41 -17.92
C ALA A 80 9.76 58.12 -17.08
N ARG A 81 8.87 57.16 -17.34
CA ARG A 81 8.87 55.86 -16.65
C ARG A 81 10.06 54.97 -17.07
N THR A 82 10.44 55.02 -18.34
CA THR A 82 11.60 54.30 -18.87
C THR A 82 12.90 54.88 -18.30
N ASP A 83 13.01 56.21 -18.23
CA ASP A 83 14.16 56.89 -17.62
C ASP A 83 14.29 56.59 -16.12
N ALA A 84 13.16 56.51 -15.40
CA ALA A 84 13.15 56.08 -14.00
C ALA A 84 13.58 54.62 -13.80
N ALA A 85 13.22 53.72 -14.73
CA ALA A 85 13.64 52.32 -14.70
C ALA A 85 15.12 52.12 -15.05
N LEU A 86 15.70 53.03 -15.84
CA LEU A 86 17.13 53.04 -16.17
C LEU A 86 18.00 53.68 -15.08
N ALA A 87 17.40 54.33 -14.08
CA ALA A 87 18.14 54.88 -12.96
C ALA A 87 18.77 53.74 -12.12
N PRO A 88 20.10 53.78 -11.87
CA PRO A 88 20.77 52.73 -11.13
C PRO A 88 20.19 52.61 -9.71
N VAL A 89 19.71 51.41 -9.39
CA VAL A 89 19.15 51.09 -8.08
C VAL A 89 20.26 51.18 -7.03
N ASN A 90 19.99 51.81 -5.89
CA ASN A 90 20.97 52.00 -4.83
C ASN A 90 21.42 50.64 -4.24
N PRO A 91 22.69 50.22 -4.44
CA PRO A 91 23.15 48.90 -4.00
C PRO A 91 23.29 48.78 -2.49
N SER A 92 23.30 49.90 -1.77
CA SER A 92 23.39 49.95 -0.30
C SER A 92 22.18 49.31 0.39
N ILE A 93 21.04 49.20 -0.32
CA ILE A 93 19.81 48.58 0.19
C ILE A 93 19.91 47.04 0.17
N TYR A 94 20.87 46.50 -0.59
CA TYR A 94 21.13 45.06 -0.73
C TYR A 94 22.43 44.62 -0.04
N GLY A 95 23.06 45.49 0.77
CA GLY A 95 24.21 45.11 1.58
C GLY A 95 23.78 44.15 2.68
N LEU A 96 24.28 42.91 2.64
CA LEU A 96 24.04 41.94 3.72
C LEU A 96 24.82 42.37 4.96
N ASP A 97 24.16 42.40 6.12
CA ASP A 97 24.77 42.78 7.41
C ASP A 97 25.91 41.84 7.85
N LYS A 98 25.99 40.64 7.27
CA LYS A 98 27.09 39.69 7.46
C LYS A 98 27.56 39.15 6.10
N PRO A 99 28.87 39.14 5.82
CA PRO A 99 29.39 38.41 4.67
C PRO A 99 29.11 36.92 4.87
N TRP A 100 28.79 36.22 3.78
CA TRP A 100 28.66 34.76 3.80
C TRP A 100 29.94 34.15 4.36
N GLU A 101 29.84 33.47 5.51
CA GLU A 101 30.94 32.69 6.05
C GLU A 101 31.16 31.51 5.11
N GLY A 102 32.31 31.48 4.43
CA GLY A 102 32.72 30.30 3.70
C GLY A 102 32.96 29.17 4.69
N VAL A 103 32.22 28.07 4.55
CA VAL A 103 32.45 26.85 5.33
C VAL A 103 33.92 26.46 5.14
N GLU A 104 34.67 26.31 6.24
CA GLU A 104 36.06 25.85 6.16
C GLU A 104 36.07 24.43 5.57
N VAL A 105 36.50 24.33 4.31
CA VAL A 105 36.58 23.06 3.60
C VAL A 105 37.89 22.38 3.98
N ASN A 106 37.81 21.15 4.48
CA ASN A 106 38.98 20.32 4.67
C ASN A 106 39.40 19.69 3.33
N LEU A 107 40.32 20.32 2.61
CA LEU A 107 40.88 19.82 1.35
C LEU A 107 41.79 18.58 1.52
N SER A 108 42.10 18.19 2.76
CA SER A 108 42.95 17.02 3.05
C SER A 108 42.17 15.71 3.00
N PHE A 109 40.85 15.74 3.26
CA PHE A 109 40.01 14.54 3.16
C PHE A 109 39.87 14.11 1.70
N LYS A 110 40.15 12.82 1.46
CA LYS A 110 40.03 12.19 0.14
C LYS A 110 38.92 11.17 0.18
N ARG A 111 38.01 11.25 -0.78
CA ARG A 111 36.86 10.37 -0.90
C ARG A 111 37.30 8.93 -1.05
N LEU A 112 36.68 8.07 -0.25
CA LEU A 112 36.83 6.62 -0.32
C LEU A 112 35.62 6.02 -1.03
N ASP A 113 35.72 4.74 -1.34
CA ASP A 113 34.58 3.95 -1.78
C ASP A 113 33.82 3.44 -0.55
N PRO A 114 32.51 3.72 -0.42
CA PRO A 114 31.72 3.13 0.66
C PRO A 114 31.77 1.60 0.61
N VAL A 115 31.75 0.98 1.80
CA VAL A 115 31.62 -0.46 1.98
C VAL A 115 30.16 -0.83 1.73
N LEU A 116 29.95 -1.82 0.87
CA LEU A 116 28.62 -2.30 0.53
C LEU A 116 28.38 -3.62 1.26
N TYR A 117 27.31 -3.69 2.04
CA TYR A 117 26.95 -4.88 2.78
C TYR A 117 25.98 -5.74 1.97
N PRO A 118 26.23 -7.06 1.85
CA PRO A 118 25.32 -7.96 1.14
C PRO A 118 23.98 -8.08 1.87
N PRO A 119 22.90 -8.48 1.17
CA PRO A 119 21.66 -8.87 1.83
C PRO A 119 21.91 -10.04 2.79
N GLU A 120 21.22 -10.01 3.93
CA GLU A 120 21.27 -11.01 4.99
C GLU A 120 19.92 -11.72 5.11
N ASP A 121 19.90 -12.85 5.83
CA ASP A 121 18.67 -13.57 6.24
C ASP A 121 17.73 -13.87 5.06
N LEU A 122 18.25 -14.53 4.03
CA LEU A 122 17.47 -14.87 2.84
C LEU A 122 16.50 -16.01 3.15
N ASP A 123 15.21 -15.68 3.22
CA ASP A 123 14.11 -16.62 3.37
C ASP A 123 13.44 -16.89 2.01
N VAL A 124 13.19 -18.17 1.71
CA VAL A 124 12.65 -18.62 0.43
C VAL A 124 11.52 -19.62 0.63
N GLN A 125 10.44 -19.44 -0.12
CA GLN A 125 9.26 -20.30 -0.05
C GLN A 125 8.78 -20.69 -1.45
N GLY A 126 8.45 -21.97 -1.63
CA GLY A 126 7.74 -22.44 -2.81
C GLY A 126 6.25 -22.09 -2.72
N VAL A 127 5.70 -21.49 -3.78
CA VAL A 127 4.34 -20.95 -3.80
C VAL A 127 3.57 -21.45 -5.03
N VAL A 128 2.32 -21.86 -4.83
CA VAL A 128 1.34 -22.12 -5.89
C VAL A 128 0.07 -21.35 -5.59
N ARG A 129 -0.33 -20.46 -6.49
CA ARG A 129 -1.51 -19.58 -6.31
C ARG A 129 -2.20 -19.32 -7.64
N SER A 130 -3.49 -18.98 -7.59
CA SER A 130 -4.17 -18.37 -8.73
C SER A 130 -3.84 -16.87 -8.76
N ILE A 131 -3.40 -16.37 -9.91
CA ILE A 131 -3.11 -14.95 -10.13
C ILE A 131 -3.94 -14.40 -11.29
N ALA A 132 -4.16 -13.08 -11.29
CA ALA A 132 -4.81 -12.40 -12.40
C ALA A 132 -3.79 -11.96 -13.48
N VAL A 133 -4.00 -12.40 -14.72
CA VAL A 133 -3.16 -12.03 -15.87
C VAL A 133 -3.97 -11.32 -16.95
N ARG A 134 -3.29 -10.56 -17.80
CA ARG A 134 -3.93 -9.80 -18.88
C ARG A 134 -4.36 -10.71 -20.01
N SER A 135 -5.57 -10.51 -20.51
CA SER A 135 -6.10 -11.14 -21.72
C SER A 135 -6.83 -10.11 -22.59
N ILE A 136 -6.79 -10.28 -23.91
CA ILE A 136 -7.55 -9.44 -24.83
C ILE A 136 -9.02 -9.89 -24.88
N GLU A 137 -9.25 -11.20 -24.87
CA GLU A 137 -10.59 -11.79 -25.04
C GLU A 137 -11.34 -11.89 -23.71
N GLY A 138 -10.63 -12.05 -22.60
CA GLY A 138 -11.23 -12.23 -21.27
C GLY A 138 -11.94 -13.57 -21.07
N LEU A 139 -11.82 -14.51 -22.01
CA LEU A 139 -12.40 -15.85 -21.93
C LEU A 139 -11.47 -16.80 -21.17
N TYR A 140 -12.03 -17.65 -20.32
CA TYR A 140 -11.32 -18.68 -19.56
C TYR A 140 -12.26 -19.84 -19.21
N ALA A 141 -11.71 -21.04 -18.98
CA ALA A 141 -12.48 -22.29 -18.91
C ALA A 141 -13.65 -22.28 -17.91
N LEU A 142 -13.52 -21.62 -16.76
CA LEU A 142 -14.59 -21.55 -15.75
C LEU A 142 -15.83 -20.77 -16.23
N THR A 143 -15.68 -19.86 -17.19
CA THR A 143 -16.82 -19.11 -17.75
C THR A 143 -17.78 -20.00 -18.54
N GLU A 144 -17.31 -21.15 -19.03
CA GLU A 144 -18.09 -22.11 -19.81
C GLU A 144 -18.80 -23.15 -18.94
N LEU A 145 -18.43 -23.26 -17.65
CA LEU A 145 -19.04 -24.22 -16.73
C LEU A 145 -20.40 -23.77 -16.22
N GLU A 146 -21.27 -24.74 -15.97
CA GLU A 146 -22.58 -24.50 -15.36
C GLU A 146 -22.44 -24.07 -13.89
N GLY A 147 -23.34 -23.21 -13.43
CA GLY A 147 -23.41 -22.82 -12.01
C GLY A 147 -23.75 -24.02 -11.13
N ALA A 148 -23.18 -24.08 -9.94
CA ALA A 148 -23.44 -25.17 -8.99
C ALA A 148 -24.88 -25.13 -8.45
N ASP A 149 -25.41 -26.32 -8.15
CA ASP A 149 -26.72 -26.52 -7.54
C ASP A 149 -26.78 -25.89 -6.13
N PRO A 150 -27.95 -25.43 -5.65
CA PRO A 150 -28.10 -24.91 -4.29
C PRO A 150 -27.82 -26.01 -3.25
N VAL A 151 -27.09 -25.65 -2.19
CA VAL A 151 -26.72 -26.58 -1.12
C VAL A 151 -27.93 -26.91 -0.24
N GLU A 152 -28.13 -28.19 0.05
CA GLU A 152 -29.10 -28.62 1.06
C GLU A 152 -28.64 -28.17 2.46
N LYS A 153 -29.37 -27.23 3.07
CA LYS A 153 -29.13 -26.79 4.44
C LYS A 153 -29.43 -27.94 5.40
N VAL A 154 -28.48 -28.27 6.27
CA VAL A 154 -28.76 -29.18 7.39
C VAL A 154 -29.70 -28.45 8.34
N GLU A 155 -30.96 -28.89 8.42
CA GLU A 155 -31.93 -28.30 9.36
C GLU A 155 -31.38 -28.40 10.78
N LYS A 156 -30.92 -27.28 11.34
CA LYS A 156 -30.64 -27.17 12.77
C LYS A 156 -31.96 -27.45 13.48
N LYS A 157 -32.09 -28.62 14.12
CA LYS A 157 -33.24 -28.94 14.97
C LYS A 157 -33.45 -27.79 15.95
N GLN A 158 -34.46 -26.96 15.71
CA GLN A 158 -34.83 -25.90 16.61
C GLN A 158 -35.01 -26.51 18.00
N ARG A 159 -34.18 -26.05 18.95
CA ARG A 159 -34.33 -26.42 20.36
C ARG A 159 -35.74 -26.01 20.77
N LYS A 160 -36.62 -26.99 20.98
CA LYS A 160 -37.90 -26.74 21.65
C LYS A 160 -37.55 -26.04 22.97
N PRO A 161 -38.07 -24.83 23.24
CA PRO A 161 -37.82 -24.18 24.51
C PRO A 161 -38.24 -25.14 25.62
N ARG A 162 -37.30 -25.47 26.51
CA ARG A 162 -37.55 -26.31 27.68
C ARG A 162 -38.69 -25.64 28.45
N GLY A 163 -39.88 -26.23 28.40
CA GLY A 163 -41.03 -25.77 29.16
C GLY A 163 -40.64 -25.69 30.63
N ARG A 164 -40.72 -24.49 31.21
CA ARG A 164 -40.57 -24.29 32.65
C ARG A 164 -41.54 -25.24 33.36
N PRO A 165 -41.11 -25.99 34.39
CA PRO A 165 -42.03 -26.77 35.20
C PRO A 165 -43.00 -25.80 35.89
N ALA A 166 -44.29 -25.99 35.69
CA ALA A 166 -45.33 -25.29 36.43
C ALA A 166 -45.17 -25.64 37.92
N MET A 167 -44.67 -24.68 38.71
CA MET A 167 -44.81 -24.73 40.16
C MET A 167 -46.28 -24.50 40.51
N MET A 168 -46.97 -25.59 40.83
CA MET A 168 -48.10 -25.56 41.75
C MET A 168 -47.61 -25.10 43.13
N GLY A 169 -48.29 -24.12 43.71
CA GLY A 169 -48.31 -23.94 45.16
C GLY A 169 -48.47 -22.50 45.62
N GLY A 170 -49.64 -22.21 46.22
CA GLY A 170 -49.71 -21.27 47.35
C GLY A 170 -50.55 -20.02 47.14
N ASP A 171 -51.74 -20.07 47.71
CA ASP A 171 -52.61 -18.98 48.16
C ASP A 171 -51.97 -17.60 48.36
N MET A 172 -52.58 -16.56 47.80
CA MET A 172 -52.60 -15.24 48.43
C MET A 172 -53.86 -14.44 48.10
N TYR A 173 -54.56 -14.07 49.17
CA TYR A 173 -55.72 -13.20 49.27
C TYR A 173 -55.34 -11.72 49.14
N GLY A 174 -56.30 -10.91 48.68
CA GLY A 174 -56.36 -9.44 48.85
C GLY A 174 -55.91 -8.69 47.59
N GLY A 175 -56.61 -7.70 47.06
CA GLY A 175 -57.78 -6.95 47.50
C GLY A 175 -57.91 -5.76 46.54
N ASP A 176 -59.15 -5.36 46.29
CA ASP A 176 -59.63 -4.05 45.82
C ASP A 176 -59.02 -3.31 44.61
N GLU A 177 -59.94 -3.09 43.65
CA GLU A 177 -60.20 -1.84 42.94
C GLU A 177 -59.03 -1.03 42.34
N MET A 178 -59.01 -0.95 41.00
CA MET A 178 -58.96 0.36 40.35
C MET A 178 -59.70 0.39 39.01
N TYR A 179 -60.59 1.38 38.96
CA TYR A 179 -61.39 1.87 37.84
C TYR A 179 -60.53 2.50 36.74
N GLY A 180 -61.06 2.45 35.51
CA GLY A 180 -61.19 3.65 34.68
C GLY A 180 -60.16 3.83 33.56
N GLY A 181 -60.65 3.88 32.33
CA GLY A 181 -59.88 4.37 31.18
C GLY A 181 -60.38 3.83 29.85
N GLU A 182 -61.54 4.31 29.41
CA GLU A 182 -62.01 4.19 28.04
C GLU A 182 -61.12 4.97 27.04
N ASP A 183 -61.22 4.56 25.78
CA ASP A 183 -60.92 5.29 24.54
C ASP A 183 -59.46 5.37 24.02
N MET A 184 -59.17 4.66 22.92
CA MET A 184 -59.17 5.27 21.57
C MET A 184 -58.72 4.29 20.47
N TYR A 185 -59.61 4.12 19.49
CA TYR A 185 -59.40 4.06 18.03
C TYR A 185 -58.01 3.79 17.43
N GLY A 186 -57.97 2.76 16.57
CA GLY A 186 -57.62 2.93 15.15
C GLY A 186 -56.17 2.62 14.73
N GLY A 187 -56.01 1.68 13.79
CA GLY A 187 -54.79 1.56 12.99
C GLY A 187 -54.47 0.14 12.55
N GLU A 188 -55.12 -0.32 11.48
CA GLU A 188 -54.49 -1.26 10.54
C GLU A 188 -53.31 -0.55 9.84
N ASP A 189 -52.41 -1.38 9.30
CA ASP A 189 -51.41 -1.10 8.25
C ASP A 189 -49.98 -0.68 8.64
N MET A 190 -49.07 -1.59 8.28
CA MET A 190 -47.84 -1.42 7.48
C MET A 190 -46.71 -0.46 7.90
N TYR A 191 -45.52 -0.84 7.41
CA TYR A 191 -44.19 -0.21 7.47
C TYR A 191 -43.40 -0.48 8.75
N GLY A 192 -42.12 -0.85 8.70
CA GLY A 192 -41.11 -0.73 7.65
C GLY A 192 -39.79 -0.45 8.39
N GLY A 193 -38.73 -1.20 8.18
CA GLY A 193 -37.70 -0.86 7.20
C GLY A 193 -36.32 -0.90 7.89
N GLU A 194 -35.26 -0.81 7.08
CA GLU A 194 -33.82 -0.97 7.42
C GLU A 194 -33.39 -2.45 7.30
N ASP A 195 -32.71 -2.92 6.24
CA ASP A 195 -31.56 -2.33 5.55
C ASP A 195 -31.66 -2.39 4.01
N MET A 196 -31.76 -1.23 3.37
CA MET A 196 -31.54 -1.05 1.92
C MET A 196 -30.45 0.00 1.73
N TYR A 197 -29.19 -0.40 1.91
CA TYR A 197 -28.02 0.30 1.39
C TYR A 197 -27.10 -0.72 0.75
N GLY A 198 -27.30 -0.92 -0.55
CA GLY A 198 -26.44 -1.72 -1.40
C GLY A 198 -26.52 -1.15 -2.79
N GLY A 199 -25.74 -0.09 -3.05
CA GLY A 199 -25.42 0.36 -4.39
C GLY A 199 -24.79 -0.81 -5.14
N GLY A 200 -25.61 -1.52 -5.91
CA GLY A 200 -25.15 -2.58 -6.79
C GLY A 200 -24.45 -1.93 -7.97
N ASP A 201 -23.12 -2.01 -7.99
CA ASP A 201 -22.34 -1.75 -9.19
C ASP A 201 -22.79 -2.73 -10.28
N MET A 202 -23.45 -2.18 -11.30
CA MET A 202 -23.81 -2.86 -12.53
C MET A 202 -22.53 -3.33 -13.26
N TYR A 203 -22.07 -4.54 -12.96
CA TYR A 203 -21.25 -5.32 -13.90
C TYR A 203 -22.18 -5.95 -14.94
N GLY A 204 -22.56 -5.15 -15.94
CA GLY A 204 -23.34 -5.56 -17.11
C GLY A 204 -22.52 -5.40 -18.39
N GLY A 205 -21.49 -6.23 -18.56
CA GLY A 205 -20.84 -6.40 -19.85
C GLY A 205 -21.76 -7.19 -20.77
N MET A 206 -22.24 -6.55 -21.85
CA MET A 206 -23.05 -7.20 -22.88
C MET A 206 -22.30 -8.39 -23.48
N THR A 207 -22.65 -9.60 -23.06
CA THR A 207 -22.43 -10.82 -23.84
C THR A 207 -23.77 -11.50 -24.07
N GLN A 208 -24.05 -11.74 -25.34
CA GLN A 208 -25.32 -12.23 -25.85
C GLN A 208 -25.32 -13.76 -25.74
N GLY A 209 -26.08 -14.35 -24.79
CA GLY A 209 -26.38 -15.79 -24.81
C GLY A 209 -26.64 -16.44 -23.45
N ALA A 210 -27.82 -17.07 -23.35
CA ALA A 210 -28.31 -17.99 -22.31
C ALA A 210 -28.70 -17.39 -20.94
N ALA A 211 -30.01 -17.37 -20.70
CA ALA A 211 -30.63 -17.22 -19.40
C ALA A 211 -30.27 -18.44 -18.51
N THR A 212 -29.21 -18.30 -17.73
CA THR A 212 -28.90 -19.20 -16.61
C THR A 212 -29.59 -18.66 -15.35
N GLY A 213 -30.07 -19.56 -14.49
CA GLY A 213 -30.76 -19.21 -13.23
C GLY A 213 -29.87 -18.43 -12.25
N PRO A 214 -30.36 -18.11 -11.04
CA PRO A 214 -29.54 -17.42 -10.04
C PRO A 214 -28.26 -18.22 -9.74
N VAL A 215 -27.11 -17.65 -10.11
CA VAL A 215 -25.79 -18.27 -9.94
C VAL A 215 -25.38 -18.18 -8.47
N ARG A 216 -25.00 -19.33 -7.88
CA ARG A 216 -24.50 -19.44 -6.52
C ARG A 216 -23.16 -18.69 -6.37
N LYS A 217 -23.02 -17.85 -5.35
CA LYS A 217 -21.80 -17.09 -5.04
C LYS A 217 -21.41 -17.28 -3.58
N VAL A 218 -20.11 -17.34 -3.31
CA VAL A 218 -19.59 -17.31 -1.94
C VAL A 218 -19.56 -15.89 -1.38
N GLY A 219 -19.58 -15.77 -0.06
CA GLY A 219 -19.54 -14.47 0.62
C GLY A 219 -18.24 -13.72 0.37
N LYS A 220 -18.26 -12.38 0.54
CA LYS A 220 -17.05 -11.54 0.40
C LYS A 220 -15.94 -11.97 1.37
N ASP A 221 -16.31 -12.45 2.55
CA ASP A 221 -15.38 -12.91 3.59
C ASP A 221 -14.62 -14.20 3.20
N SER A 222 -15.07 -14.90 2.14
CA SER A 222 -14.34 -16.02 1.56
C SER A 222 -13.15 -15.59 0.69
N ASN A 223 -13.09 -14.33 0.27
CA ASN A 223 -11.91 -13.78 -0.42
C ASN A 223 -10.89 -13.30 0.64
N ARG A 224 -9.83 -14.08 0.83
CA ARG A 224 -8.73 -13.72 1.75
C ARG A 224 -7.66 -12.85 1.10
N SER A 225 -7.75 -12.60 -0.21
CA SER A 225 -6.81 -11.71 -0.89
C SER A 225 -7.25 -10.25 -0.72
N PRO A 226 -6.36 -9.37 -0.22
CA PRO A 226 -6.59 -7.92 -0.27
C PRO A 226 -6.64 -7.36 -1.70
N TYR A 227 -6.22 -8.12 -2.72
CA TYR A 227 -6.25 -7.67 -4.11
C TYR A 227 -7.64 -7.88 -4.73
N THR A 228 -8.15 -6.82 -5.35
CA THR A 228 -9.36 -6.87 -6.18
C THR A 228 -8.97 -6.62 -7.65
N PRO A 229 -9.31 -7.53 -8.57
CA PRO A 229 -8.97 -7.34 -9.98
C PRO A 229 -9.70 -6.13 -10.57
N PRO A 230 -9.02 -5.29 -11.37
CA PRO A 230 -9.66 -4.16 -12.04
C PRO A 230 -10.59 -4.66 -13.16
N ALA A 231 -11.70 -3.96 -13.38
CA ALA A 231 -12.69 -4.30 -14.41
C ALA A 231 -12.08 -4.41 -15.83
N SER A 232 -11.10 -3.55 -16.12
CA SER A 232 -10.29 -3.60 -17.32
C SER A 232 -9.01 -2.82 -17.14
N ILE A 233 -8.01 -3.15 -17.94
CA ILE A 233 -6.70 -2.53 -17.92
C ILE A 233 -6.35 -2.09 -19.33
N LYS A 234 -5.69 -0.95 -19.46
CA LYS A 234 -5.17 -0.52 -20.75
C LYS A 234 -3.84 -1.21 -21.03
N ASP A 235 -3.68 -1.69 -22.24
CA ASP A 235 -2.39 -2.11 -22.76
C ASP A 235 -1.49 -0.88 -22.90
N PHE A 236 -0.28 -0.93 -22.36
CA PHE A 236 0.64 0.21 -22.36
C PHE A 236 1.23 0.54 -23.75
N ARG A 237 1.17 -0.37 -24.74
CA ARG A 237 1.68 -0.12 -26.11
C ARG A 237 0.59 0.35 -27.06
N THR A 238 -0.57 -0.28 -26.95
CA THR A 238 -1.67 -0.15 -27.92
C THR A 238 -2.86 0.62 -27.37
N GLU A 239 -2.87 0.91 -26.07
CA GLU A 239 -4.02 1.44 -25.32
C GLU A 239 -5.30 0.58 -25.41
N GLY A 240 -5.18 -0.62 -25.99
CA GLY A 240 -6.27 -1.58 -26.12
C GLY A 240 -6.78 -2.02 -24.76
N LYS A 241 -8.09 -2.26 -24.67
CA LYS A 241 -8.72 -2.80 -23.47
C LYS A 241 -8.30 -4.26 -23.27
N GLN A 242 -7.78 -4.57 -22.10
CA GLN A 242 -7.47 -5.92 -21.62
C GLN A 242 -8.33 -6.23 -20.40
N LEU A 243 -8.70 -7.50 -20.25
CA LEU A 243 -9.51 -8.04 -19.17
C LEU A 243 -8.65 -8.98 -18.30
N PRO A 244 -8.88 -9.02 -16.99
CA PRO A 244 -8.23 -10.01 -16.12
C PRO A 244 -8.78 -11.40 -16.41
N ILE A 245 -7.88 -12.40 -16.50
CA ILE A 245 -8.23 -13.82 -16.47
C ILE A 245 -7.42 -14.51 -15.36
N PRO A 246 -7.94 -15.60 -14.75
CA PRO A 246 -7.19 -16.32 -13.74
C PRO A 246 -6.17 -17.26 -14.38
N GLN A 247 -5.03 -17.45 -13.73
CA GLN A 247 -4.02 -18.44 -14.12
C GLN A 247 -3.34 -19.02 -12.88
N VAL A 248 -3.05 -20.33 -12.89
CA VAL A 248 -2.18 -20.92 -11.86
C VAL A 248 -0.74 -20.47 -12.09
N ALA A 249 -0.17 -19.82 -11.09
CA ALA A 249 1.25 -19.52 -11.02
C ALA A 249 1.94 -20.42 -10.00
N ARG A 250 3.08 -20.99 -10.40
CA ARG A 250 4.02 -21.69 -9.53
C ARG A 250 5.33 -20.94 -9.54
N PHE A 251 5.86 -20.60 -8.38
CA PHE A 251 7.09 -19.83 -8.27
C PHE A 251 7.76 -20.03 -6.91
N VAL A 252 9.04 -19.72 -6.84
CA VAL A 252 9.72 -19.50 -5.56
C VAL A 252 9.68 -18.00 -5.26
N ALA A 253 9.20 -17.64 -4.08
CA ALA A 253 9.29 -16.29 -3.54
C ALA A 253 10.51 -16.20 -2.61
N GLY A 254 11.28 -15.13 -2.71
CA GLY A 254 12.38 -14.85 -1.80
C GLY A 254 12.27 -13.48 -1.16
N THR A 255 12.48 -13.42 0.16
CA THR A 255 12.60 -12.18 0.93
C THR A 255 13.93 -12.16 1.66
N ALA A 256 14.61 -11.02 1.67
CA ALA A 256 15.86 -10.83 2.42
C ALA A 256 15.90 -9.42 3.02
N ILE A 257 16.77 -9.22 4.00
CA ILE A 257 16.99 -7.90 4.61
C ILE A 257 18.28 -7.29 4.11
N LEU A 258 18.22 -6.02 3.76
CA LEU A 258 19.40 -5.23 3.47
C LEU A 258 19.71 -4.33 4.68
N PRO A 259 20.91 -4.40 5.27
CA PRO A 259 21.29 -3.56 6.42
C PRO A 259 21.49 -2.09 6.00
N HIS A 260 20.37 -1.38 5.83
CA HIS A 260 20.31 -0.04 5.27
C HIS A 260 21.02 0.99 6.14
N ARG A 261 20.81 0.96 7.47
CA ARG A 261 21.49 1.87 8.40
C ARG A 261 23.01 1.74 8.34
N LYS A 262 23.53 0.51 8.40
CA LYS A 262 24.98 0.26 8.28
C LYS A 262 25.54 0.75 6.95
N MET A 263 24.79 0.57 5.87
CA MET A 263 25.16 1.08 4.55
C MET A 263 25.20 2.61 4.53
N TYR A 264 24.21 3.27 5.12
CA TYR A 264 24.16 4.72 5.23
C TYR A 264 25.34 5.27 6.04
N GLU A 265 25.64 4.66 7.19
CA GLU A 265 26.80 4.99 8.02
C GLU A 265 28.13 4.84 7.25
N SER A 266 28.27 3.78 6.45
CA SER A 266 29.47 3.62 5.60
C SER A 266 29.59 4.68 4.52
N TYR A 267 28.47 5.14 3.94
CA TYR A 267 28.46 6.27 3.01
C TYR A 267 28.87 7.56 3.70
N GLU A 268 28.39 7.80 4.92
CA GLU A 268 28.80 8.96 5.70
C GLU A 268 30.31 8.92 6.00
N GLU A 269 30.83 7.79 6.51
CA GLU A 269 32.25 7.64 6.84
C GLU A 269 33.16 7.84 5.61
N ALA A 270 32.78 7.29 4.45
CA ALA A 270 33.60 7.37 3.25
C ALA A 270 33.56 8.75 2.55
N LEU A 271 32.51 9.55 2.77
CA LEU A 271 32.18 10.71 1.92
C LEU A 271 31.95 12.04 2.68
N LYS A 272 31.45 12.01 3.92
CA LYS A 272 30.90 13.17 4.66
C LYS A 272 31.95 14.04 5.34
N GLU A 273 33.12 13.51 5.70
CA GLU A 273 34.08 14.25 6.53
C GLU A 273 34.65 15.48 5.78
N ASP A 274 34.10 16.67 6.09
CA ASP A 274 34.49 18.03 5.68
C ASP A 274 34.89 18.25 4.21
N SER A 275 34.42 17.39 3.30
CA SER A 275 34.68 17.51 1.86
C SER A 275 33.80 18.58 1.24
N SER A 276 34.39 19.56 0.54
CA SER A 276 33.62 20.52 -0.30
C SER A 276 32.77 19.85 -1.38
N ALA A 277 33.04 18.58 -1.65
CA ALA A 277 32.36 17.82 -2.66
C ALA A 277 31.20 16.99 -2.10
N TYR A 278 30.95 16.96 -0.78
CA TYR A 278 29.87 16.16 -0.20
C TYR A 278 28.49 16.66 -0.64
N ARG A 279 27.69 15.79 -1.26
CA ARG A 279 26.36 16.11 -1.79
C ARG A 279 25.34 15.02 -1.42
N PRO A 280 24.81 15.02 -0.20
CA PRO A 280 23.96 13.94 0.28
C PRO A 280 22.58 13.90 -0.41
N THR A 281 22.08 15.05 -0.86
CA THR A 281 20.75 15.17 -1.47
C THR A 281 20.65 14.47 -2.83
N ASP A 282 21.73 14.43 -3.61
CA ASP A 282 21.67 13.94 -4.99
C ASP A 282 22.67 12.82 -5.32
N ARG A 283 23.72 12.58 -4.51
CA ARG A 283 24.76 11.60 -4.84
C ARG A 283 25.29 10.79 -3.66
N ASP A 284 25.58 11.44 -2.54
CA ASP A 284 26.38 10.85 -1.44
C ASP A 284 25.52 10.16 -0.38
N THR A 285 24.49 9.46 -0.85
CA THR A 285 23.61 8.60 -0.06
C THR A 285 23.38 7.30 -0.84
N PRO A 286 23.10 6.17 -0.15
CA PRO A 286 22.85 4.90 -0.83
C PRO A 286 21.60 5.00 -1.71
N LYS A 287 21.81 4.92 -3.03
CA LYS A 287 20.76 4.88 -4.04
C LYS A 287 20.74 3.53 -4.71
N TYR A 288 19.75 2.72 -4.38
CA TYR A 288 19.56 1.41 -4.96
C TYR A 288 19.24 1.53 -6.44
N TRP A 289 19.67 0.55 -7.23
CA TRP A 289 19.52 0.59 -8.67
C TRP A 289 19.00 -0.71 -9.25
N ASN A 290 19.59 -1.83 -8.86
CA ASN A 290 19.22 -3.14 -9.36
C ASN A 290 19.45 -4.23 -8.30
N PHE A 291 18.97 -5.43 -8.59
CA PHE A 291 19.30 -6.63 -7.85
C PHE A 291 19.46 -7.80 -8.82
N GLN A 292 20.21 -8.81 -8.40
CA GLN A 292 20.40 -10.03 -9.14
C GLN A 292 20.14 -11.22 -8.24
N VAL A 293 19.48 -12.23 -8.81
CA VAL A 293 19.18 -13.49 -8.16
C VAL A 293 19.86 -14.60 -8.93
N GLN A 294 20.59 -15.44 -8.21
CA GLN A 294 21.13 -16.69 -8.73
C GLN A 294 20.50 -17.86 -8.01
N ARG A 295 20.40 -18.98 -8.73
CA ARG A 295 19.88 -20.24 -8.22
C ARG A 295 20.79 -21.40 -8.59
N ALA A 296 20.98 -22.32 -7.66
CA ALA A 296 21.63 -23.60 -7.92
C ALA A 296 20.65 -24.76 -7.68
N ASP A 297 20.70 -25.80 -8.52
CA ASP A 297 19.97 -27.07 -8.32
C ASP A 297 20.79 -27.98 -7.40
N VAL A 298 20.22 -28.33 -6.25
CA VAL A 298 20.85 -29.16 -5.20
C VAL A 298 20.18 -30.53 -5.07
N THR A 299 19.33 -30.92 -6.03
CA THR A 299 18.58 -32.19 -6.00
C THR A 299 19.47 -33.43 -5.78
N GLY A 300 20.73 -33.39 -6.21
CA GLY A 300 21.68 -34.51 -6.11
C GLY A 300 22.98 -34.21 -5.39
N LYS A 301 23.10 -33.05 -4.72
CA LYS A 301 24.35 -32.57 -4.10
C LYS A 301 24.06 -31.67 -2.90
N SER A 302 24.96 -31.63 -1.92
CA SER A 302 24.80 -30.71 -0.80
C SER A 302 25.19 -29.27 -1.18
N VAL A 303 24.71 -28.30 -0.40
CA VAL A 303 25.03 -26.87 -0.59
C VAL A 303 26.54 -26.61 -0.49
N ASP A 304 27.25 -27.31 0.39
CA ASP A 304 28.70 -27.18 0.57
C ASP A 304 29.53 -27.64 -0.65
N GLN A 305 28.91 -28.37 -1.58
CA GLN A 305 29.56 -28.87 -2.80
C GLN A 305 29.36 -27.93 -4.00
N LEU A 306 28.67 -26.81 -3.81
CA LEU A 306 28.40 -25.86 -4.89
C LEU A 306 29.68 -25.12 -5.32
N THR A 307 29.83 -25.01 -6.63
CA THR A 307 30.87 -24.20 -7.28
C THR A 307 30.23 -23.04 -8.03
N GLU A 308 31.02 -22.04 -8.45
CA GLU A 308 30.50 -20.88 -9.19
C GLU A 308 29.80 -21.26 -10.51
N GLU A 309 30.17 -22.38 -11.14
CA GLU A 309 29.54 -22.88 -12.37
C GLU A 309 28.12 -23.44 -12.15
N ASP A 310 27.77 -23.76 -10.91
CA ASP A 310 26.47 -24.32 -10.56
C ASP A 310 25.37 -23.26 -10.42
N TRP A 311 25.77 -22.00 -10.28
CA TRP A 311 24.86 -20.87 -10.10
C TRP A 311 24.39 -20.36 -11.46
N VAL A 312 23.06 -20.33 -11.63
CA VAL A 312 22.41 -19.83 -12.83
C VAL A 312 21.76 -18.49 -12.51
N ASP A 313 22.09 -17.47 -13.29
CA ASP A 313 21.40 -16.19 -13.25
C ASP A 313 19.92 -16.39 -13.55
N ARG A 314 19.07 -15.99 -12.62
CA ARG A 314 17.63 -16.12 -12.77
C ARG A 314 17.07 -14.88 -13.40
N ARG A 315 16.95 -13.83 -12.61
CA ARG A 315 16.17 -12.64 -12.90
C ARG A 315 16.74 -11.44 -12.18
N ASP A 316 16.46 -10.28 -12.76
CA ASP A 316 16.83 -8.96 -12.25
C ASP A 316 15.60 -8.08 -12.11
N ARG A 317 15.80 -6.82 -11.72
CA ARG A 317 14.71 -5.84 -11.61
C ARG A 317 13.96 -5.67 -12.93
N GLU A 318 14.68 -5.54 -14.06
CA GLU A 318 14.08 -5.24 -15.36
C GLU A 318 13.07 -6.32 -15.78
N PHE A 319 13.41 -7.59 -15.56
CA PHE A 319 12.48 -8.69 -15.81
C PHE A 319 11.20 -8.55 -14.97
N HIS A 320 11.32 -8.30 -13.66
CA HIS A 320 10.17 -8.23 -12.77
C HIS A 320 9.28 -7.02 -13.10
N THR A 321 9.87 -5.87 -13.44
CA THR A 321 9.13 -4.69 -13.91
C THR A 321 8.37 -5.01 -15.20
N LYS A 322 8.99 -5.72 -16.15
CA LYS A 322 8.30 -6.17 -17.37
C LYS A 322 7.19 -7.17 -17.04
N LEU A 323 7.42 -8.12 -16.13
CA LEU A 323 6.39 -9.07 -15.75
C LEU A 323 5.15 -8.36 -15.17
N ALA A 324 5.35 -7.43 -14.23
CA ALA A 324 4.27 -6.65 -13.63
C ALA A 324 3.55 -5.74 -14.64
N ALA A 325 4.29 -5.06 -15.51
CA ALA A 325 3.71 -4.11 -16.45
C ALA A 325 3.00 -4.79 -17.64
N LEU A 326 3.56 -5.89 -18.14
CA LEU A 326 3.18 -6.50 -19.42
C LEU A 326 2.24 -7.69 -19.27
N TYR A 327 2.38 -8.45 -18.19
CA TYR A 327 1.75 -9.75 -18.04
C TYR A 327 0.63 -9.74 -17.01
N TRP A 328 0.90 -9.17 -15.84
CA TRP A 328 -0.06 -9.17 -14.73
C TRP A 328 -1.20 -8.17 -14.91
N ALA A 329 -2.37 -8.54 -14.39
CA ALA A 329 -3.55 -7.70 -14.39
C ALA A 329 -3.49 -6.62 -13.28
N GLY A 330 -2.43 -5.82 -13.24
CA GLY A 330 -2.10 -4.96 -12.11
C GLY A 330 -1.25 -5.69 -11.06
N THR A 331 -1.13 -5.09 -9.87
CA THR A 331 -0.30 -5.61 -8.77
C THR A 331 -1.12 -5.70 -7.49
N ALA A 332 -0.80 -6.66 -6.63
CA ALA A 332 -1.45 -6.73 -5.33
C ALA A 332 -0.99 -5.57 -4.42
N PRO A 333 -1.87 -5.07 -3.53
CA PRO A 333 -1.52 -4.05 -2.55
C PRO A 333 -0.27 -4.41 -1.76
N GLU A 334 0.63 -3.45 -1.60
CA GLU A 334 1.85 -3.66 -0.81
C GLU A 334 1.52 -3.64 0.69
N LEU A 335 2.04 -4.64 1.41
CA LEU A 335 1.85 -4.78 2.86
C LEU A 335 2.93 -4.06 3.66
N VAL A 336 4.10 -3.85 3.06
CA VAL A 336 5.25 -3.23 3.73
C VAL A 336 5.19 -1.70 3.58
N PRO A 337 5.30 -0.95 4.69
CA PRO A 337 5.38 0.51 4.66
C PRO A 337 6.53 1.01 3.78
N LYS A 338 6.35 2.22 3.20
CA LYS A 338 7.36 2.82 2.32
C LYS A 338 8.73 3.01 2.99
N ASP A 339 8.76 3.18 4.32
CA ASP A 339 9.99 3.38 5.08
C ASP A 339 10.96 2.19 4.94
N TYR A 340 10.44 0.97 4.80
CA TYR A 340 11.23 -0.27 4.82
C TYR A 340 11.41 -0.90 3.44
N ARG A 341 11.06 -0.19 2.36
CA ARG A 341 11.16 -0.73 0.99
C ARG A 341 11.69 0.31 0.02
N ASP A 342 12.26 -0.18 -1.07
CA ASP A 342 12.68 0.63 -2.19
C ASP A 342 12.18 -0.02 -3.49
N GLU A 343 11.56 0.76 -4.36
CA GLU A 343 10.87 0.26 -5.56
C GLU A 343 11.81 -0.46 -6.55
N LEU A 344 13.13 -0.27 -6.43
CA LEU A 344 14.12 -0.87 -7.32
C LEU A 344 14.66 -2.22 -6.83
N ILE A 345 14.49 -2.54 -5.55
CA ILE A 345 14.95 -3.80 -4.93
C ILE A 345 13.85 -4.60 -4.23
N THR A 346 12.67 -4.01 -4.02
CA THR A 346 11.47 -4.66 -3.51
C THR A 346 10.48 -4.86 -4.65
N THR A 347 10.45 -6.06 -5.26
CA THR A 347 9.53 -6.33 -6.39
C THR A 347 8.05 -6.28 -5.98
N TRP A 348 7.22 -5.77 -6.89
CA TRP A 348 5.76 -5.75 -6.80
C TRP A 348 5.16 -7.11 -6.50
N ILE A 349 4.11 -7.15 -5.67
CA ILE A 349 3.43 -8.39 -5.33
C ILE A 349 2.56 -8.87 -6.52
N PRO A 350 2.64 -10.16 -6.91
CA PRO A 350 1.77 -10.73 -7.94
C PRO A 350 0.29 -10.54 -7.56
N PRO A 351 -0.62 -10.33 -8.53
CA PRO A 351 -2.05 -10.15 -8.27
C PRO A 351 -2.73 -11.48 -7.86
N VAL A 352 -2.47 -11.94 -6.64
CA VAL A 352 -3.00 -13.19 -6.09
C VAL A 352 -4.51 -13.07 -5.87
N LEU A 353 -5.24 -14.09 -6.31
CA LEU A 353 -6.69 -14.19 -6.21
C LEU A 353 -7.10 -15.15 -5.09
N MET A 354 -8.13 -14.77 -4.32
CA MET A 354 -8.71 -15.47 -3.16
C MET A 354 -7.78 -15.75 -1.97
N ASP A 355 -6.50 -15.98 -2.22
CA ASP A 355 -5.55 -16.42 -1.22
C ASP A 355 -4.83 -15.25 -0.55
N GLU A 356 -4.50 -15.46 0.72
CA GLU A 356 -3.59 -14.58 1.43
C GLU A 356 -2.16 -14.72 0.88
N TYR A 357 -1.44 -13.60 0.81
CA TYR A 357 -0.07 -13.52 0.32
C TYR A 357 0.92 -12.93 1.33
N SER A 358 0.50 -12.65 2.57
CA SER A 358 1.38 -12.14 3.63
C SER A 358 2.56 -13.08 3.89
N SER A 359 2.31 -14.39 3.87
CA SER A 359 3.27 -15.44 4.23
C SER A 359 4.56 -15.44 3.40
N PHE A 360 4.50 -15.04 2.13
CA PHE A 360 5.66 -15.03 1.22
C PHE A 360 6.12 -13.63 0.81
N THR A 361 5.44 -12.57 1.27
CA THR A 361 5.74 -11.18 0.90
C THR A 361 6.38 -10.39 2.04
N LEU A 362 6.14 -10.81 3.28
CA LEU A 362 6.70 -10.22 4.49
C LEU A 362 7.98 -10.94 4.90
N HIS A 363 8.87 -10.20 5.56
CA HIS A 363 10.05 -10.76 6.22
C HIS A 363 9.90 -10.55 7.73
N PRO A 364 10.21 -11.55 8.60
CA PRO A 364 9.96 -11.45 10.05
C PRO A 364 10.59 -10.25 10.75
N LYS A 365 11.74 -9.77 10.25
CA LYS A 365 12.46 -8.59 10.78
C LYS A 365 11.97 -7.24 10.24
N ILE A 366 11.01 -7.22 9.30
CA ILE A 366 10.47 -5.99 8.74
C ILE A 366 9.11 -5.70 9.37
N PRO A 367 8.93 -4.53 10.03
CA PRO A 367 7.65 -4.15 10.61
C PRO A 367 6.57 -3.90 9.54
N MET A 368 5.33 -4.23 9.90
CA MET A 368 4.15 -3.86 9.09
C MET A 368 3.65 -2.43 9.35
N LEU A 369 4.08 -1.82 10.46
CA LEU A 369 3.74 -0.45 10.83
C LEU A 369 4.82 0.52 10.35
N THR A 370 4.41 1.70 9.91
CA THR A 370 5.33 2.78 9.56
C THR A 370 6.19 3.17 10.76
N LYS A 371 7.33 3.79 10.49
CA LYS A 371 8.20 4.29 11.56
C LYS A 371 7.48 5.30 12.47
N ARG A 372 6.63 6.14 11.88
CA ARG A 372 5.82 7.13 12.62
C ARG A 372 4.80 6.45 13.53
N GLU A 373 4.11 5.41 13.07
CA GLU A 373 3.15 4.66 13.88
C GLU A 373 3.84 3.93 15.04
N ILE A 374 5.02 3.34 14.81
CA ILE A 374 5.81 2.72 15.88
C ILE A 374 6.21 3.77 16.92
N GLN A 375 6.72 4.92 16.48
CA GLN A 375 7.09 6.00 17.37
C GLN A 375 5.88 6.48 18.20
N MET A 376 4.69 6.59 17.59
CA MET A 376 3.45 6.94 18.29
C MET A 376 3.06 5.90 19.36
N LEU A 377 3.16 4.61 19.03
CA LEU A 377 2.89 3.53 19.98
C LEU A 377 3.88 3.52 21.15
N GLU A 378 5.14 3.86 20.89
CA GLU A 378 6.21 3.92 21.89
C GLU A 378 6.09 5.17 22.80
N THR A 379 5.73 6.32 22.24
CA THR A 379 5.56 7.56 23.02
C THR A 379 4.20 7.64 23.73
N GLY A 380 3.23 6.81 23.33
CA GLY A 380 1.87 6.86 23.85
C GLY A 380 1.11 8.13 23.44
N GLU A 381 1.61 8.85 22.44
CA GLU A 381 0.95 10.01 21.86
C GLU A 381 -0.09 9.52 20.86
N GLU A 382 -1.37 9.67 21.18
CA GLU A 382 -2.41 9.62 20.16
C GLU A 382 -2.11 10.72 19.14
N PRO A 383 -2.37 10.49 17.83
CA PRO A 383 -2.25 11.57 16.88
C PRO A 383 -3.17 12.69 17.35
N GLU A 384 -2.61 13.86 17.68
CA GLU A 384 -3.36 15.09 17.53
C GLU A 384 -3.73 15.10 16.04
N MET A 385 -4.96 14.63 15.74
CA MET A 385 -5.65 15.09 14.56
C MET A 385 -5.73 16.59 14.75
N VAL A 386 -4.74 17.29 14.21
CA VAL A 386 -4.84 18.72 14.03
C VAL A 386 -6.08 18.88 13.19
N ASP A 387 -7.17 19.32 13.80
CA ASP A 387 -8.33 19.75 13.05
C ASP A 387 -7.78 20.73 12.01
N PRO A 388 -8.02 20.55 10.71
CA PRO A 388 -7.55 21.50 9.71
C PRO A 388 -7.96 22.93 10.04
N THR A 389 -8.99 23.14 10.87
CA THR A 389 -9.38 24.43 11.42
C THR A 389 -8.48 24.95 12.56
N ASP A 390 -7.83 24.09 13.34
CA ASP A 390 -6.87 24.46 14.39
C ASP A 390 -5.51 24.92 13.83
N MET A 391 -5.20 24.59 12.57
CA MET A 391 -4.09 25.23 11.84
C MET A 391 -4.33 26.72 11.59
N PHE A 392 -5.58 27.18 11.64
CA PHE A 392 -5.92 28.58 11.43
C PHE A 392 -6.22 29.26 12.76
N ASN A 393 -5.30 30.12 13.21
CA ASN A 393 -5.66 31.07 14.27
C ASN A 393 -6.84 31.94 13.81
N PRO A 394 -7.63 32.55 14.72
CA PRO A 394 -8.80 33.39 14.38
C PRO A 394 -8.50 34.60 13.46
N ASN A 395 -7.22 34.84 13.15
CA ASN A 395 -6.72 35.87 12.25
C ASN A 395 -6.20 35.33 10.89
N GLY A 396 -6.43 34.07 10.54
CA GLY A 396 -6.10 33.50 9.22
C GLY A 396 -4.62 33.21 8.96
N GLY A 397 -3.79 33.12 10.01
CA GLY A 397 -2.39 32.67 9.92
C GLY A 397 -2.24 31.20 10.29
N ILE A 398 -1.37 30.47 9.56
CA ILE A 398 -1.01 29.08 9.85
C ILE A 398 -0.18 29.06 11.15
N GLY A 399 -0.69 28.43 12.20
CA GLY A 399 0.01 28.30 13.49
C GLY A 399 0.88 27.04 13.54
N GLY A 400 2.19 27.21 13.79
CA GLY A 400 3.12 26.12 14.10
C GLY A 400 4.42 26.19 13.31
N GLN A 401 5.52 26.43 14.04
CA GLN A 401 6.91 26.61 13.57
C GLN A 401 7.23 27.94 12.88
N ASP A 402 8.20 28.65 13.46
CA ASP A 402 8.87 29.83 12.90
C ASP A 402 9.56 29.43 11.58
N ILE A 403 8.84 29.45 10.47
CA ILE A 403 9.44 29.44 9.14
C ILE A 403 9.89 30.87 8.88
N SER A 404 11.14 31.19 9.20
CA SER A 404 11.75 32.45 8.78
C SER A 404 11.98 32.43 7.27
N ILE A 405 10.95 32.74 6.49
CA ILE A 405 11.09 33.01 5.06
C ILE A 405 11.62 34.44 4.92
N THR A 406 12.94 34.60 4.96
CA THR A 406 13.58 35.84 4.50
C THR A 406 13.59 35.87 2.97
N GLY A 407 12.58 36.50 2.39
CA GLY A 407 12.46 36.83 0.96
C GLY A 407 11.34 37.88 0.74
N PRO A 408 11.42 38.72 -0.31
CA PRO A 408 10.56 39.90 -0.41
C PRO A 408 9.12 39.52 -0.80
N ALA A 409 8.21 39.70 0.17
CA ALA A 409 6.77 39.95 0.05
C ALA A 409 5.99 39.17 -1.02
N PHE A 410 5.50 37.98 -0.67
CA PHE A 410 4.30 37.41 -1.30
C PHE A 410 3.05 37.92 -0.55
N ASN A 411 2.29 38.81 -1.19
CA ASN A 411 1.00 39.28 -0.71
C ASN A 411 -0.10 38.36 -1.26
N VAL A 412 -0.53 37.37 -0.48
CA VAL A 412 -1.70 36.55 -0.78
C VAL A 412 -2.91 37.24 -0.17
N GLY A 413 -3.64 37.99 -1.01
CA GLY A 413 -5.02 38.37 -0.74
C GLY A 413 -5.89 37.11 -0.81
N GLY A 414 -6.46 36.75 0.33
CA GLY A 414 -7.13 35.49 0.58
C GLY A 414 -8.47 35.30 -0.14
N GLY A 415 -8.86 34.03 -0.20
CA GLY A 415 -10.15 33.58 -0.69
C GLY A 415 -10.26 32.06 -0.61
N GLY A 416 -10.13 31.49 0.60
CA GLY A 416 -10.71 30.18 0.90
C GLY A 416 -12.24 30.27 0.70
N GLY A 417 -12.93 29.29 0.13
CA GLY A 417 -12.82 27.86 0.36
C GLY A 417 -14.06 27.45 1.16
N GLY A 418 -14.90 26.57 0.62
CA GLY A 418 -16.04 26.08 1.42
C GLY A 418 -17.18 25.44 0.65
N TYR A 419 -16.97 24.18 0.27
CA TYR A 419 -17.91 23.05 0.38
C TYR A 419 -19.43 23.24 0.25
N GLY A 420 -20.01 22.43 -0.63
CA GLY A 420 -20.99 21.43 -0.20
C GLY A 420 -22.42 21.58 -0.71
N GLY A 421 -22.84 20.61 -1.52
CA GLY A 421 -24.16 19.98 -1.31
C GLY A 421 -25.25 20.27 -2.34
N SER A 422 -25.58 19.20 -3.07
CA SER A 422 -26.94 18.78 -3.41
C SER A 422 -27.73 19.51 -4.51
N GLY A 423 -27.94 18.80 -5.62
CA GLY A 423 -29.28 18.65 -6.19
C GLY A 423 -29.55 19.28 -7.55
N GLY A 424 -29.86 18.42 -8.53
CA GLY A 424 -31.01 18.68 -9.42
C GLY A 424 -30.74 18.97 -10.90
N TYR A 425 -31.09 17.98 -11.73
CA TYR A 425 -31.84 18.08 -13.01
C TYR A 425 -31.50 19.13 -14.09
N GLY A 426 -31.41 18.63 -15.33
CA GLY A 426 -31.63 19.36 -16.59
C GLY A 426 -30.34 19.47 -17.41
N GLY A 427 -30.17 18.80 -18.55
CA GLY A 427 -31.08 18.74 -19.68
C GLY A 427 -30.94 20.03 -20.50
N GLY A 428 -30.19 20.01 -21.59
CA GLY A 428 -30.07 21.17 -22.48
C GLY A 428 -28.99 21.03 -23.54
N ASP A 429 -29.43 20.75 -24.75
CA ASP A 429 -28.69 20.76 -26.02
C ASP A 429 -27.93 22.07 -26.32
N MET A 430 -26.83 21.96 -27.07
CA MET A 430 -26.39 22.90 -28.13
C MET A 430 -25.19 22.25 -28.85
N TYR A 431 -25.34 21.60 -30.01
CA TYR A 431 -25.51 22.12 -31.38
C TYR A 431 -24.51 23.21 -31.82
N GLY A 432 -23.79 22.87 -32.90
CA GLY A 432 -23.16 23.78 -33.86
C GLY A 432 -21.69 24.08 -33.55
N GLY A 433 -20.73 23.84 -34.43
CA GLY A 433 -20.77 23.66 -35.87
C GLY A 433 -19.52 24.31 -36.48
N ASP A 434 -19.03 23.70 -37.55
CA ASP A 434 -18.15 24.25 -38.59
C ASP A 434 -16.64 24.43 -38.30
N ASP A 435 -15.91 23.41 -38.77
CA ASP A 435 -14.92 23.49 -39.86
C ASP A 435 -14.30 24.86 -40.19
N MET A 436 -12.97 24.96 -40.02
CA MET A 436 -12.12 25.66 -41.00
C MET A 436 -10.77 24.96 -41.18
N TYR A 437 -10.59 24.47 -42.41
CA TYR A 437 -9.36 24.03 -43.05
C TYR A 437 -8.55 25.22 -43.60
N GLY A 438 -7.21 25.05 -43.66
CA GLY A 438 -6.28 25.79 -44.52
C GLY A 438 -5.11 26.38 -43.73
N GLY A 439 -3.85 25.96 -43.85
CA GLY A 439 -3.13 25.43 -45.01
C GLY A 439 -2.25 26.56 -45.58
N GLY A 440 -0.93 26.50 -45.38
CA GLY A 440 0.01 27.45 -45.99
C GLY A 440 1.43 27.39 -45.42
N ASP A 441 2.35 26.88 -46.23
CA ASP A 441 3.76 26.58 -45.98
C ASP A 441 4.71 27.78 -45.76
N MET A 442 5.89 27.44 -45.19
CA MET A 442 7.25 27.73 -45.70
C MET A 442 8.13 28.83 -45.04
N TYR A 443 9.28 28.34 -44.55
CA TYR A 443 10.67 28.90 -44.51
C TYR A 443 11.38 29.14 -43.16
N GLU A 444 12.42 28.31 -42.98
CA GLU A 444 13.81 28.59 -42.54
C GLU A 444 14.10 29.52 -41.35
N GLY A 445 14.81 28.97 -40.36
CA GLY A 445 15.60 29.75 -39.41
C GLY A 445 16.03 28.99 -38.15
N GLU A 446 17.16 28.30 -38.24
CA GLU A 446 18.21 28.10 -37.22
C GLU A 446 17.86 27.72 -35.75
N ASP A 447 18.43 26.59 -35.33
CA ASP A 447 19.01 26.29 -34.02
C ASP A 447 18.16 26.44 -32.74
N MET A 448 17.53 25.33 -32.33
CA MET A 448 17.31 25.04 -30.91
C MET A 448 17.66 23.58 -30.57
N TYR A 449 18.79 23.43 -29.90
CA TYR A 449 19.08 22.31 -29.00
C TYR A 449 18.08 22.36 -27.83
N GLY A 450 17.18 21.38 -27.76
CA GLY A 450 16.18 21.30 -26.70
C GLY A 450 15.23 20.11 -26.87
N GLY A 451 15.76 18.94 -27.26
CA GLY A 451 14.97 17.71 -27.35
C GLY A 451 14.80 17.06 -25.98
N GLY A 452 13.96 17.64 -25.13
CA GLY A 452 13.40 16.97 -23.96
C GLY A 452 12.09 16.32 -24.36
N ASP A 453 12.14 15.05 -24.77
CA ASP A 453 10.94 14.28 -25.08
C ASP A 453 10.07 14.14 -23.84
N MET A 454 8.92 14.80 -23.95
CA MET A 454 7.84 14.96 -23.01
C MET A 454 7.04 13.66 -22.98
N TYR A 455 7.29 12.80 -21.99
CA TYR A 455 6.41 11.66 -21.71
C TYR A 455 5.12 12.16 -21.04
N GLY A 456 4.13 12.44 -21.89
CA GLY A 456 2.77 12.78 -21.51
C GLY A 456 2.00 11.58 -20.97
N SER A 457 1.70 11.66 -19.67
CA SER A 457 0.38 11.52 -19.04
C SER A 457 -0.55 10.38 -19.48
N GLY A 458 -0.80 9.47 -18.54
CA GLY A 458 -1.85 8.46 -18.65
C GLY A 458 -2.16 7.71 -17.35
N GLY A 459 -2.57 8.42 -16.29
CA GLY A 459 -3.45 7.85 -15.24
C GLY A 459 -2.83 7.44 -13.91
N GLY A 460 -3.00 8.32 -12.90
CA GLY A 460 -3.51 7.95 -11.57
C GLY A 460 -2.62 7.15 -10.62
N TYR A 461 -2.16 7.85 -9.57
CA TYR A 461 -1.61 7.38 -8.29
C TYR A 461 -0.13 6.98 -8.25
N GLY A 462 0.65 7.81 -7.55
CA GLY A 462 2.03 7.53 -7.16
C GLY A 462 3.08 8.23 -8.02
N GLY A 463 3.10 9.57 -8.02
CA GLY A 463 4.19 10.34 -8.62
C GLY A 463 5.49 10.18 -7.83
N GLY A 464 6.17 9.04 -8.01
CA GLY A 464 7.59 8.87 -7.72
C GLY A 464 8.39 9.30 -8.94
N SER A 465 9.35 10.21 -8.76
CA SER A 465 10.32 10.55 -9.80
C SER A 465 11.01 9.26 -10.29
N PRO A 466 11.22 9.08 -11.62
CA PRO A 466 11.96 7.92 -12.15
C PRO A 466 13.41 7.81 -11.64
N TYR A 467 13.88 8.84 -10.94
CA TYR A 467 15.07 8.81 -10.09
C TYR A 467 14.57 8.75 -8.65
N GLY A 468 14.67 7.58 -8.01
CA GLY A 468 14.30 7.34 -6.61
C GLY A 468 14.91 8.39 -5.68
N PHE A 469 14.20 9.50 -5.50
CA PHE A 469 14.66 10.64 -4.73
C PHE A 469 14.29 10.34 -3.27
N THR A 470 15.05 9.45 -2.65
CA THR A 470 15.16 9.45 -1.20
C THR A 470 15.93 10.73 -0.87
N GLY A 471 15.23 11.70 -0.27
CA GLY A 471 15.90 12.82 0.37
C GLY A 471 16.90 12.30 1.42
N VAL A 472 17.73 13.19 1.95
CA VAL A 472 18.64 12.83 3.05
C VAL A 472 17.83 12.22 4.18
N GLU A 473 18.03 10.93 4.45
CA GLU A 473 17.35 10.23 5.55
C GLU A 473 18.06 10.62 6.85
N VAL A 474 17.39 11.43 7.69
CA VAL A 474 17.96 11.91 8.96
C VAL A 474 18.11 10.77 9.97
N ASP A 475 17.20 9.80 9.91
CA ASP A 475 17.24 8.60 10.74
C ASP A 475 16.88 7.39 9.86
N PRO A 476 17.87 6.76 9.22
CA PRO A 476 17.65 5.64 8.32
C PRO A 476 17.15 4.41 9.10
N VAL A 477 16.23 3.67 8.48
CA VAL A 477 15.74 2.39 9.02
C VAL A 477 16.87 1.37 9.11
N GLU A 478 16.76 0.45 10.05
CA GLU A 478 17.79 -0.59 10.25
C GLU A 478 17.91 -1.47 9.01
N TYR A 479 16.77 -1.91 8.48
CA TYR A 479 16.68 -2.82 7.34
C TYR A 479 15.71 -2.33 6.27
N LYS A 480 16.05 -2.57 4.99
CA LYS A 480 15.11 -2.48 3.87
C LYS A 480 14.86 -3.87 3.30
N LEU A 481 13.64 -4.12 2.83
CA LEU A 481 13.23 -5.39 2.25
C LEU A 481 13.77 -5.56 0.82
N VAL A 482 14.41 -6.68 0.55
CA VAL A 482 14.68 -7.18 -0.80
C VAL A 482 13.69 -8.29 -1.10
N ARG A 483 13.03 -8.24 -2.27
CA ARG A 483 12.02 -9.23 -2.66
C ARG A 483 12.20 -9.62 -4.12
N PHE A 484 12.05 -10.91 -4.42
CA PHE A 484 12.09 -11.43 -5.79
C PHE A 484 11.19 -12.65 -5.99
N TYR A 485 10.95 -13.02 -7.26
CA TYR A 485 10.19 -14.21 -7.64
C TYR A 485 10.83 -14.97 -8.80
N ASP A 486 10.95 -16.29 -8.68
CA ASP A 486 11.40 -17.19 -9.75
C ASP A 486 10.21 -18.04 -10.22
N PHE A 487 9.54 -17.59 -11.29
CA PHE A 487 8.35 -18.24 -11.84
C PHE A 487 8.67 -19.43 -12.75
N ASP A 488 7.86 -20.48 -12.64
CA ASP A 488 7.78 -21.58 -13.60
C ASP A 488 7.02 -21.14 -14.86
N LEU A 489 7.69 -20.35 -15.70
CA LEU A 489 7.12 -19.85 -16.96
C LEU A 489 7.39 -20.85 -18.08
N GLY A 490 6.30 -21.37 -18.68
CA GLY A 490 6.33 -22.28 -19.83
C GLY A 490 7.02 -21.64 -21.04
N GLY A 491 8.33 -21.84 -21.16
CA GLY A 491 9.17 -21.24 -22.19
C GLY A 491 10.59 -20.96 -21.71
N ASP A 492 10.81 -20.82 -20.41
CA ASP A 492 12.15 -20.76 -19.83
C ASP A 492 12.67 -22.19 -19.52
N PRO A 493 13.65 -22.74 -20.26
CA PRO A 493 14.20 -24.07 -19.99
C PRO A 493 14.86 -24.17 -18.60
N SER A 494 15.28 -23.02 -18.07
CA SER A 494 15.88 -22.85 -16.77
C SER A 494 14.88 -22.47 -15.68
N ALA A 495 13.57 -22.42 -15.96
CA ALA A 495 12.53 -22.27 -14.94
C ALA A 495 12.69 -23.29 -13.80
N PRO A 496 12.32 -22.93 -12.54
CA PRO A 496 12.27 -23.89 -11.46
C PRO A 496 11.20 -24.94 -11.76
N LYS A 497 11.47 -26.21 -11.42
CA LYS A 497 10.59 -27.33 -11.76
C LYS A 497 10.12 -28.05 -10.51
N PRO A 498 8.87 -28.56 -10.49
CA PRO A 498 8.41 -29.44 -9.42
C PRO A 498 9.31 -30.68 -9.26
N GLY A 499 9.46 -31.16 -8.03
CA GLY A 499 10.30 -32.32 -7.69
C GLY A 499 11.81 -32.05 -7.72
N ARG A 500 12.23 -30.79 -7.87
CA ARG A 500 13.63 -30.36 -7.76
C ARG A 500 13.83 -29.53 -6.50
N GLN A 501 15.05 -29.57 -5.98
CA GLN A 501 15.47 -28.80 -4.82
C GLN A 501 16.45 -27.72 -5.25
N TYR A 502 16.27 -26.52 -4.73
CA TYR A 502 17.01 -25.33 -5.12
C TYR A 502 17.53 -24.58 -3.91
N VAL A 503 18.63 -23.84 -4.10
CA VAL A 503 19.06 -22.77 -3.20
C VAL A 503 19.27 -21.50 -4.00
N TYR A 504 19.10 -20.36 -3.34
CA TYR A 504 19.18 -19.04 -3.93
C TYR A 504 20.25 -18.19 -3.24
N ARG A 505 20.82 -17.24 -3.98
CA ARG A 505 21.61 -16.14 -3.41
C ARG A 505 21.27 -14.85 -4.14
N VAL A 506 21.35 -13.73 -3.43
CA VAL A 506 20.96 -12.42 -3.95
C VAL A 506 22.06 -11.40 -3.69
N ARG A 507 22.22 -10.46 -4.61
CA ARG A 507 23.05 -9.27 -4.42
C ARG A 507 22.33 -8.06 -4.98
N ILE A 508 22.69 -6.89 -4.48
CA ILE A 508 22.11 -5.62 -4.92
C ILE A 508 23.17 -4.72 -5.55
N SER A 509 22.75 -3.82 -6.42
CA SER A 509 23.58 -2.73 -6.91
C SER A 509 23.11 -1.39 -6.40
N VAL A 510 24.09 -0.53 -6.14
CA VAL A 510 23.91 0.87 -5.80
C VAL A 510 24.59 1.74 -6.85
N ASN A 511 24.07 2.95 -7.04
CA ASN A 511 24.70 3.95 -7.88
C ASN A 511 26.03 4.38 -7.25
N ASP A 512 27.11 4.32 -8.01
CA ASP A 512 28.45 4.69 -7.55
C ASP A 512 28.52 6.20 -7.26
N PRO A 513 28.76 6.62 -5.99
CA PRO A 513 28.86 8.04 -5.66
C PRO A 513 30.13 8.70 -6.23
N ASN A 514 31.14 7.92 -6.63
CA ASN A 514 32.38 8.41 -7.22
C ASN A 514 32.38 8.30 -8.77
N PHE A 515 31.50 7.49 -9.35
CA PHE A 515 31.29 7.36 -10.80
C PHE A 515 29.80 7.23 -11.16
N PRO A 516 28.98 8.26 -10.90
CA PRO A 516 27.53 8.15 -11.02
C PRO A 516 27.06 8.00 -12.47
N ALA A 517 25.83 7.50 -12.61
CA ALA A 517 25.13 7.38 -13.89
C ALA A 517 25.07 8.70 -14.66
N ASN A 518 24.83 9.81 -13.95
CA ASN A 518 24.88 11.16 -14.50
C ASN A 518 26.30 11.73 -14.38
N PRO A 519 27.02 11.96 -15.50
CA PRO A 519 28.37 12.51 -15.48
C PRO A 519 28.48 13.86 -14.77
N ALA A 520 27.42 14.69 -14.78
CA ALA A 520 27.42 16.01 -14.17
C ALA A 520 27.53 15.97 -12.63
N LEU A 521 27.19 14.83 -12.01
CA LEU A 521 27.31 14.62 -10.56
C LEU A 521 28.69 14.08 -10.17
N GLN A 522 29.53 13.68 -11.14
CA GLN A 522 30.81 13.07 -10.84
C GLN A 522 31.73 14.02 -10.06
N PRO A 523 32.31 13.59 -8.93
CA PRO A 523 33.24 14.41 -8.17
C PRO A 523 34.52 14.67 -8.97
N LYS A 524 35.19 15.78 -8.63
CA LYS A 524 36.51 16.10 -9.20
C LYS A 524 37.50 14.99 -8.83
N THR A 525 38.31 14.57 -9.80
CA THR A 525 39.34 13.55 -9.60
C THR A 525 40.34 13.91 -8.50
N SER A 526 40.60 15.20 -8.27
CA SER A 526 41.44 15.69 -7.18
C SER A 526 40.88 15.47 -5.78
N ALA A 527 39.57 15.20 -5.64
CA ALA A 527 38.92 14.91 -4.36
C ALA A 527 38.93 13.41 -4.01
N MET A 528 39.38 12.53 -4.90
CA MET A 528 39.40 11.09 -4.70
C MET A 528 40.71 10.62 -4.05
N SER A 529 40.65 9.54 -3.27
CA SER A 529 41.85 8.84 -2.80
C SER A 529 42.58 8.16 -3.98
N PRO A 530 43.87 7.79 -3.84
CA PRO A 530 44.64 7.18 -4.93
C PRO A 530 43.99 5.90 -5.50
N ASP A 531 43.43 5.06 -4.64
CA ASP A 531 42.80 3.80 -5.05
C ASP A 531 41.49 4.04 -5.79
N VAL A 532 40.63 4.92 -5.27
CA VAL A 532 39.37 5.32 -5.93
C VAL A 532 39.66 5.99 -7.27
N TYR A 533 40.65 6.89 -7.32
CA TYR A 533 41.05 7.55 -8.56
C TYR A 533 41.48 6.54 -9.62
N LYS A 534 42.31 5.55 -9.25
CA LYS A 534 42.76 4.51 -10.19
C LYS A 534 41.59 3.71 -10.75
N ARG A 535 40.60 3.35 -9.91
CA ARG A 535 39.40 2.63 -10.34
C ARG A 535 38.53 3.49 -11.26
N VAL A 536 38.17 4.68 -10.81
CA VAL A 536 37.26 5.58 -11.53
C VAL A 536 37.87 6.06 -12.85
N SER A 537 39.18 6.34 -12.91
CA SER A 537 39.85 6.69 -14.16
C SER A 537 39.85 5.56 -15.19
N GLY A 538 39.96 4.30 -14.74
CA GLY A 538 39.75 3.12 -15.58
C GLY A 538 38.34 3.10 -16.17
N LEU A 539 37.31 3.23 -15.33
CA LEU A 539 35.91 3.25 -15.75
C LEU A 539 35.58 4.41 -16.71
N ILE A 540 36.15 5.59 -16.49
CA ILE A 540 36.03 6.73 -17.43
C ILE A 540 36.61 6.34 -18.79
N SER A 541 37.81 5.75 -18.81
CA SER A 541 38.50 5.38 -20.05
C SER A 541 37.72 4.32 -20.84
N GLU A 542 37.16 3.33 -20.14
CA GLU A 542 36.31 2.29 -20.73
C GLU A 542 35.02 2.89 -21.32
N ALA A 543 34.35 3.77 -20.57
CA ALA A 543 33.14 4.45 -21.03
C ALA A 543 33.41 5.35 -22.26
N GLU A 544 34.55 6.06 -22.28
CA GLU A 544 34.96 6.88 -23.43
C GLU A 544 35.25 6.02 -24.68
N GLN A 545 35.88 4.86 -24.50
CA GLN A 545 36.13 3.92 -25.59
C GLN A 545 34.83 3.40 -26.20
N GLU A 546 33.91 2.91 -25.36
CA GLU A 546 32.62 2.39 -25.84
C GLU A 546 31.77 3.50 -26.49
N TYR A 547 31.80 4.71 -25.95
CA TYR A 547 31.13 5.86 -26.56
C TYR A 547 31.69 6.17 -27.96
N ASN A 548 33.03 6.21 -28.10
CA ASN A 548 33.68 6.43 -29.38
C ASN A 548 33.38 5.30 -30.38
N ASP A 549 33.33 4.05 -29.93
CA ASP A 549 32.98 2.90 -30.77
C ASP A 549 31.54 2.97 -31.29
N LYS A 550 30.58 3.39 -30.43
CA LYS A 550 29.17 3.58 -30.84
C LYS A 550 29.01 4.74 -31.81
N ILE A 551 29.74 5.84 -31.62
CA ILE A 551 29.82 6.94 -32.59
C ILE A 551 30.40 6.46 -33.92
N ALA A 552 31.49 5.70 -33.90
CA ALA A 552 32.12 5.17 -35.11
C ALA A 552 31.16 4.24 -35.89
N LYS A 553 30.31 3.49 -35.17
CA LYS A 553 29.24 2.67 -35.74
C LYS A 553 27.99 3.46 -36.19
N LYS A 554 27.99 4.79 -36.02
CA LYS A 554 26.88 5.70 -36.35
C LYS A 554 25.57 5.34 -35.65
N GLU A 555 25.65 4.81 -34.43
CA GLU A 555 24.46 4.61 -33.60
C GLU A 555 23.81 5.97 -33.27
N LYS A 556 22.49 6.05 -33.42
CA LYS A 556 21.70 7.23 -33.05
C LYS A 556 21.18 7.03 -31.62
N ASN A 557 20.99 8.12 -30.87
CA ASN A 557 20.45 8.12 -29.51
C ASN A 557 21.29 7.30 -28.51
N ILE A 558 22.58 7.60 -28.46
CA ILE A 558 23.52 6.96 -27.54
C ILE A 558 23.22 7.40 -26.10
N ASP A 559 22.70 6.48 -25.30
CA ASP A 559 22.43 6.69 -23.88
C ASP A 559 23.73 6.53 -23.05
N LEU A 560 24.22 7.65 -22.52
CA LEU A 560 25.44 7.71 -21.71
C LEU A 560 25.33 6.87 -20.43
N SER A 561 24.12 6.71 -19.87
CA SER A 561 23.92 5.90 -18.66
C SER A 561 24.19 4.42 -18.92
N LYS A 562 23.90 3.93 -20.14
CA LYS A 562 24.13 2.53 -20.53
C LYS A 562 25.57 2.21 -20.90
N ILE A 563 26.40 3.23 -21.09
CA ILE A 563 27.83 3.10 -21.38
C ILE A 563 28.65 3.20 -20.10
N ARG A 564 28.17 3.98 -19.13
CA ARG A 564 28.84 4.13 -17.84
C ARG A 564 28.49 2.95 -16.97
N ASN A 565 29.48 2.13 -16.62
CA ASN A 565 29.32 1.11 -15.61
C ASN A 565 29.32 1.75 -14.20
N PHE A 566 28.22 2.42 -13.85
CA PHE A 566 28.03 3.12 -12.57
C PHE A 566 27.51 2.23 -11.45
N GLU A 567 27.20 0.97 -11.74
CA GLU A 567 26.65 0.04 -10.75
C GLU A 567 27.77 -0.56 -9.90
N ARG A 568 27.73 -0.31 -8.59
CA ARG A 568 28.56 -1.06 -7.64
C ARG A 568 27.72 -2.14 -6.98
N TRP A 569 28.17 -3.38 -7.12
CA TRP A 569 27.50 -4.55 -6.57
C TRP A 569 28.01 -4.87 -5.16
N THR A 570 27.11 -5.28 -4.28
CA THR A 570 27.48 -5.98 -3.05
C THR A 570 28.08 -7.34 -3.38
N ASP A 571 28.73 -7.95 -2.39
CA ASP A 571 28.93 -9.39 -2.40
C ASP A 571 27.58 -10.13 -2.45
N TRP A 572 27.63 -11.42 -2.78
CA TRP A 572 26.45 -12.28 -2.69
C TRP A 572 26.06 -12.51 -1.25
N SER A 573 24.75 -12.61 -0.99
CA SER A 573 24.24 -13.14 0.26
C SER A 573 24.74 -14.56 0.49
N GLU A 574 24.69 -15.00 1.75
CA GLU A 574 24.76 -16.43 2.05
C GLU A 574 23.64 -17.18 1.29
N PRO A 575 23.88 -18.44 0.87
CA PRO A 575 22.86 -19.27 0.25
C PRO A 575 21.64 -19.44 1.16
N SER A 576 20.45 -19.42 0.57
CA SER A 576 19.19 -19.69 1.26
C SER A 576 19.12 -21.14 1.76
N GLU A 577 18.11 -21.40 2.59
CA GLU A 577 17.68 -22.79 2.84
C GLU A 577 17.21 -23.47 1.55
N VAL A 578 17.18 -24.81 1.57
CA VAL A 578 16.77 -25.62 0.43
C VAL A 578 15.26 -25.53 0.25
N VAL A 579 14.83 -25.14 -0.95
CA VAL A 579 13.42 -24.96 -1.30
C VAL A 579 13.04 -25.77 -2.53
N SER A 580 11.78 -26.20 -2.60
CA SER A 580 11.20 -26.88 -3.76
C SER A 580 9.88 -26.22 -4.13
N LEU A 581 9.48 -26.36 -5.40
CA LEU A 581 8.14 -25.97 -5.81
C LEU A 581 7.10 -26.98 -5.25
N PRO A 582 5.98 -26.51 -4.69
CA PRO A 582 4.94 -27.40 -4.18
C PRO A 582 4.29 -28.21 -5.31
N SER A 583 3.73 -29.38 -5.01
CA SER A 583 2.94 -30.17 -5.97
C SER A 583 1.63 -29.47 -6.36
N GLY A 584 1.15 -28.55 -5.50
CA GLY A 584 -0.12 -27.83 -5.65
C GLY A 584 -1.30 -28.55 -5.02
N ASN A 585 -1.04 -29.61 -4.24
CA ASN A 585 -1.99 -30.24 -3.34
C ASN A 585 -1.92 -29.56 -1.97
N ASP A 586 -3.06 -29.14 -1.42
CA ASP A 586 -3.18 -28.67 -0.04
C ASP A 586 -4.24 -29.50 0.69
N GLN A 587 -4.14 -29.58 2.03
CA GLN A 587 -5.11 -30.28 2.85
C GLN A 587 -5.42 -29.47 4.12
N PHE A 588 -6.70 -29.46 4.51
CA PHE A 588 -7.20 -28.68 5.64
C PHE A 588 -7.99 -29.58 6.59
N ALA A 589 -7.63 -29.56 7.87
CA ALA A 589 -8.34 -30.30 8.90
C ALA A 589 -9.75 -29.72 9.14
N GLY A 590 -10.71 -30.62 9.24
CA GLY A 590 -12.07 -30.33 9.69
C GLY A 590 -12.39 -31.02 11.02
N PRO A 591 -13.68 -31.10 11.37
CA PRO A 591 -14.13 -31.67 12.64
C PRO A 591 -13.67 -33.13 12.84
N VAL A 592 -13.18 -33.42 14.06
CA VAL A 592 -12.76 -34.75 14.49
C VAL A 592 -13.85 -35.46 15.29
N GLU A 593 -14.10 -36.73 14.96
CA GLU A 593 -14.84 -37.69 15.78
C GLU A 593 -13.85 -38.54 16.61
N PRO A 594 -13.90 -38.47 17.95
CA PRO A 594 -12.96 -39.19 18.80
C PRO A 594 -13.19 -40.71 18.74
N ALA A 595 -12.13 -41.46 19.06
CA ALA A 595 -12.21 -42.91 19.18
C ALA A 595 -13.18 -43.32 20.30
N SER A 596 -14.01 -44.34 20.03
CA SER A 596 -14.94 -44.87 21.03
C SER A 596 -14.27 -45.98 21.82
N ILE A 597 -13.96 -45.74 23.10
CA ILE A 597 -13.31 -46.72 23.97
C ILE A 597 -14.37 -47.42 24.85
N ALA A 598 -14.45 -48.76 24.75
CA ALA A 598 -15.23 -49.59 25.66
C ALA A 598 -14.35 -50.16 26.77
N LYS A 599 -14.77 -50.02 28.02
CA LYS A 599 -14.10 -50.66 29.16
C LYS A 599 -14.57 -52.10 29.25
N VAL A 600 -13.69 -53.06 28.95
CA VAL A 600 -13.97 -54.49 29.06
C VAL A 600 -13.20 -55.07 30.24
N THR A 601 -13.89 -55.82 31.11
CA THR A 601 -13.23 -56.51 32.22
C THR A 601 -12.65 -57.83 31.70
N PHE A 602 -11.32 -57.88 31.59
CA PHE A 602 -10.57 -59.09 31.23
C PHE A 602 -9.70 -59.51 32.41
N GLN A 603 -9.87 -60.75 32.91
CA GLN A 603 -9.08 -61.30 34.01
C GLN A 603 -8.99 -60.39 35.26
N LYS A 604 -10.13 -59.81 35.70
CA LYS A 604 -10.22 -58.85 36.82
C LYS A 604 -9.46 -57.52 36.61
N ARG A 605 -9.02 -57.21 35.40
CA ARG A 605 -8.47 -55.91 35.01
C ARG A 605 -9.43 -55.23 34.04
N ILE A 606 -9.61 -53.92 34.21
CA ILE A 606 -10.37 -53.10 33.27
C ILE A 606 -9.41 -52.74 32.15
N VAL A 607 -9.65 -53.27 30.95
CA VAL A 607 -8.86 -52.97 29.76
C VAL A 607 -9.70 -52.08 28.84
N PRO A 608 -9.20 -50.91 28.43
CA PRO A 608 -9.84 -50.13 27.38
C PRO A 608 -9.68 -50.86 26.05
N VAL A 609 -10.79 -51.14 25.37
CA VAL A 609 -10.83 -51.73 24.02
C VAL A 609 -11.48 -50.74 23.10
N GLU A 610 -10.79 -50.39 22.02
CA GLU A 610 -11.30 -49.50 20.99
C GLU A 610 -12.42 -50.18 20.19
N LYS A 611 -13.61 -49.57 20.16
CA LYS A 611 -14.79 -50.04 19.40
C LYS A 611 -14.88 -49.41 18.02
N LYS A 612 -14.49 -48.15 17.90
CA LYS A 612 -14.50 -47.36 16.67
C LYS A 612 -13.26 -46.48 16.68
N ALA A 613 -12.48 -46.56 15.61
CA ALA A 613 -11.32 -45.70 15.42
C ALA A 613 -11.73 -44.23 15.31
N ALA A 614 -10.81 -43.34 15.70
CA ALA A 614 -10.98 -41.91 15.45
C ALA A 614 -11.10 -41.66 13.94
N SER A 615 -11.94 -40.70 13.57
CA SER A 615 -12.11 -40.29 12.17
C SER A 615 -12.30 -38.79 12.08
N ALA A 616 -11.91 -38.18 10.96
CA ALA A 616 -12.02 -36.75 10.75
C ALA A 616 -12.63 -36.45 9.38
N LYS A 617 -13.24 -35.27 9.23
CA LYS A 617 -13.49 -34.69 7.90
C LYS A 617 -12.26 -33.87 7.50
N MET A 618 -11.85 -33.96 6.24
CA MET A 618 -10.79 -33.12 5.68
C MET A 618 -11.23 -32.58 4.33
N VAL A 619 -10.76 -31.37 4.00
CA VAL A 619 -10.79 -30.88 2.62
C VAL A 619 -9.42 -31.10 2.02
N VAL A 620 -9.38 -31.82 0.89
CA VAL A 620 -8.18 -31.96 0.07
C VAL A 620 -8.39 -31.12 -1.18
N THR A 621 -7.44 -30.27 -1.50
CA THR A 621 -7.50 -29.42 -2.68
C THR A 621 -6.33 -29.69 -3.61
N ALA A 622 -6.54 -29.52 -4.90
CA ALA A 622 -5.48 -29.53 -5.89
C ALA A 622 -5.67 -28.38 -6.87
N PHE A 623 -4.60 -27.67 -7.20
CA PHE A 623 -4.63 -26.69 -8.29
C PHE A 623 -4.71 -27.39 -9.65
N ASP A 624 -5.75 -27.08 -10.41
CA ASP A 624 -5.91 -27.56 -11.78
C ASP A 624 -5.61 -26.43 -12.78
N PRO A 625 -4.50 -26.53 -13.55
CA PRO A 625 -4.15 -25.53 -14.56
C PRO A 625 -5.19 -25.35 -15.66
N ALA A 626 -6.04 -26.36 -15.93
CA ALA A 626 -7.05 -26.29 -16.99
C ALA A 626 -8.17 -25.29 -16.67
N ILE A 627 -8.52 -25.18 -15.38
CA ILE A 627 -9.57 -24.26 -14.89
C ILE A 627 -9.01 -23.10 -14.06
N ALA A 628 -7.69 -23.04 -13.88
CA ALA A 628 -7.00 -21.94 -13.22
C ALA A 628 -7.41 -21.66 -11.75
N THR A 629 -7.94 -22.66 -11.05
CA THR A 629 -8.38 -22.56 -9.65
C THR A 629 -8.10 -23.85 -8.87
N ARG A 630 -8.37 -23.84 -7.56
CA ARG A 630 -8.32 -25.03 -6.72
C ARG A 630 -9.60 -25.84 -6.88
N VAL A 631 -9.44 -27.16 -6.98
CA VAL A 631 -10.52 -28.14 -6.92
C VAL A 631 -10.60 -28.69 -5.50
N PRO A 632 -11.63 -28.38 -4.70
CA PRO A 632 -11.76 -28.90 -3.35
C PRO A 632 -12.60 -30.18 -3.31
N LEU A 633 -12.13 -31.19 -2.57
CA LEU A 633 -12.85 -32.44 -2.31
C LEU A 633 -12.93 -32.68 -0.79
N VAL A 634 -14.15 -32.83 -0.28
CA VAL A 634 -14.39 -33.17 1.13
C VAL A 634 -14.39 -34.69 1.29
N MET A 635 -13.59 -35.21 2.21
CA MET A 635 -13.52 -36.65 2.47
C MET A 635 -13.50 -36.96 3.98
N GLN A 636 -14.07 -38.11 4.33
CA GLN A 636 -13.94 -38.68 5.67
C GLN A 636 -12.67 -39.54 5.70
N VAL A 637 -11.80 -39.30 6.68
CA VAL A 637 -10.52 -40.00 6.84
C VAL A 637 -10.44 -40.70 8.19
N SER A 638 -9.71 -41.81 8.23
CA SER A 638 -9.23 -42.50 9.43
C SER A 638 -7.73 -42.72 9.35
N GLU A 639 -7.10 -43.16 10.43
CA GLU A 639 -5.71 -43.62 10.40
C GLU A 639 -5.47 -44.64 9.25
N GLY A 640 -4.39 -44.44 8.49
CA GLY A 640 -4.04 -45.21 7.31
C GLY A 640 -4.72 -44.77 5.99
N SER A 641 -5.57 -43.74 6.01
CA SER A 641 -6.19 -43.21 4.79
C SER A 641 -5.18 -42.47 3.92
N VAL A 642 -5.28 -42.61 2.59
CA VAL A 642 -4.51 -41.83 1.61
C VAL A 642 -5.43 -40.77 1.01
N LEU A 643 -4.94 -39.53 0.89
CA LEU A 643 -5.71 -38.35 0.48
C LEU A 643 -5.96 -38.27 -1.05
N SER A 644 -6.08 -39.40 -1.73
CA SER A 644 -6.38 -39.46 -3.17
C SER A 644 -7.80 -39.94 -3.40
N THR A 645 -8.56 -39.20 -4.21
CA THR A 645 -9.95 -39.54 -4.51
C THR A 645 -10.38 -39.03 -5.88
N LYS A 646 -11.41 -39.68 -6.44
CA LYS A 646 -12.08 -39.29 -7.66
C LYS A 646 -13.58 -39.23 -7.39
N VAL A 647 -14.23 -38.17 -7.85
CA VAL A 647 -15.68 -37.98 -7.71
C VAL A 647 -16.29 -37.59 -9.05
N ASP A 648 -17.60 -37.78 -9.20
CA ASP A 648 -18.31 -37.48 -10.45
C ASP A 648 -18.46 -35.96 -10.69
N SER A 649 -18.46 -35.16 -9.62
CA SER A 649 -18.46 -33.69 -9.70
C SER A 649 -17.93 -33.05 -8.43
N ALA A 650 -17.29 -31.88 -8.55
CA ALA A 650 -16.95 -31.00 -7.43
C ALA A 650 -17.43 -29.57 -7.68
N ASP A 651 -17.71 -28.87 -6.59
CA ASP A 651 -18.01 -27.44 -6.62
C ASP A 651 -16.69 -26.66 -6.54
N VAL A 652 -16.40 -25.85 -7.54
CA VAL A 652 -15.18 -25.02 -7.61
C VAL A 652 -15.55 -23.55 -7.55
N ILE A 653 -14.72 -22.76 -6.88
CA ILE A 653 -14.92 -21.31 -6.77
C ILE A 653 -14.14 -20.64 -7.90
N ASP A 654 -14.83 -19.81 -8.68
CA ASP A 654 -14.19 -18.89 -9.62
C ASP A 654 -13.48 -17.78 -8.84
N PRO A 655 -12.13 -17.72 -8.91
CA PRO A 655 -11.36 -16.81 -8.08
C PRO A 655 -11.46 -15.34 -8.51
N LEU A 656 -12.05 -15.03 -9.68
CA LEU A 656 -12.33 -13.66 -10.11
C LEU A 656 -13.74 -13.19 -9.72
N THR A 657 -14.75 -14.04 -9.95
CA THR A 657 -16.16 -13.65 -9.82
C THR A 657 -16.80 -14.10 -8.50
N MET A 658 -16.11 -14.97 -7.75
CA MET A 658 -16.60 -15.66 -6.55
C MET A 658 -17.85 -16.52 -6.82
N GLU A 659 -18.13 -16.86 -8.08
CA GLU A 659 -19.19 -17.78 -8.46
C GLU A 659 -18.78 -19.23 -8.25
N VAL A 660 -19.73 -20.05 -7.78
CA VAL A 660 -19.51 -21.49 -7.61
C VAL A 660 -19.95 -22.20 -8.89
N LYS A 661 -19.02 -22.92 -9.51
CA LYS A 661 -19.22 -23.69 -10.74
C LYS A 661 -19.13 -25.19 -10.46
N LYS A 662 -19.85 -25.98 -11.23
CA LYS A 662 -19.79 -27.44 -11.15
C LYS A 662 -18.71 -27.97 -12.11
N TYR A 663 -17.71 -28.66 -11.57
CA TYR A 663 -16.62 -29.25 -12.33
C TYR A 663 -16.78 -30.78 -12.41
N PRO A 664 -16.92 -31.38 -13.61
CA PRO A 664 -17.19 -32.81 -13.76
C PRO A 664 -15.92 -33.67 -13.62
N ASP A 665 -16.11 -34.87 -13.07
CA ASP A 665 -15.12 -35.95 -12.95
C ASP A 665 -13.73 -35.59 -12.36
N PRO A 666 -13.60 -34.71 -11.34
CA PRO A 666 -12.29 -34.36 -10.80
C PRO A 666 -11.60 -35.54 -10.11
N GLU A 667 -10.29 -35.64 -10.34
CA GLU A 667 -9.40 -36.64 -9.74
C GLU A 667 -8.23 -35.93 -9.04
N ILE A 668 -8.14 -36.09 -7.72
CA ILE A 668 -6.99 -35.62 -6.93
C ILE A 668 -6.05 -36.79 -6.67
N ARG A 669 -4.82 -36.66 -7.16
CA ARG A 669 -3.72 -37.56 -6.86
C ARG A 669 -2.83 -36.92 -5.80
N ASN A 670 -3.05 -37.32 -4.55
CA ASN A 670 -2.25 -36.90 -3.42
C ASN A 670 -1.79 -38.15 -2.65
N SER A 671 -0.49 -38.33 -2.51
CA SER A 671 0.13 -39.48 -1.83
C SER A 671 0.25 -39.28 -0.31
N THR A 672 -0.24 -38.16 0.20
CA THR A 672 -0.27 -37.85 1.64
C THR A 672 -1.15 -38.86 2.38
N ALA A 673 -0.63 -39.40 3.48
CA ALA A 673 -1.30 -40.41 4.29
C ALA A 673 -1.56 -39.90 5.71
N VAL A 674 -2.71 -40.27 6.27
CA VAL A 674 -3.08 -39.96 7.66
C VAL A 674 -2.40 -40.96 8.59
N VAL A 675 -1.52 -40.47 9.46
CA VAL A 675 -0.73 -41.27 10.40
C VAL A 675 -1.42 -41.38 11.75
N GLY A 676 -2.15 -40.35 12.17
CA GLY A 676 -2.85 -40.35 13.46
C GLY A 676 -3.88 -39.24 13.56
N ILE A 677 -4.92 -39.48 14.36
CA ILE A 677 -5.99 -38.53 14.63
C ILE A 677 -6.20 -38.46 16.14
N SER A 678 -6.28 -37.26 16.70
CA SER A 678 -6.62 -37.02 18.10
C SER A 678 -7.52 -35.79 18.25
N GLY A 679 -8.16 -35.63 19.42
CA GLY A 679 -9.08 -34.52 19.68
C GLY A 679 -10.55 -34.87 19.42
N GLY A 680 -11.42 -33.85 19.48
CA GLY A 680 -12.87 -34.01 19.32
C GLY A 680 -13.62 -34.48 20.59
N GLU A 681 -12.91 -34.71 21.70
CA GLU A 681 -13.49 -35.12 22.99
C GLU A 681 -14.23 -33.96 23.67
N SER A 682 -15.37 -34.22 24.32
CA SER A 682 -16.09 -33.18 25.07
C SER A 682 -15.29 -32.73 26.29
N LEU A 683 -15.10 -31.43 26.44
CA LEU A 683 -14.40 -30.86 27.59
C LEU A 683 -15.31 -30.85 28.83
N SER A 684 -14.86 -31.45 29.93
CA SER A 684 -15.65 -31.61 31.17
C SER A 684 -15.84 -30.32 31.98
N ILE A 685 -15.36 -29.18 31.48
CA ILE A 685 -15.31 -27.89 32.20
C ILE A 685 -16.62 -27.09 32.04
N VAL A 686 -17.49 -27.47 31.10
CA VAL A 686 -18.72 -26.74 30.80
C VAL A 686 -19.90 -27.73 30.78
N ASP A 687 -21.00 -27.40 31.47
CA ASP A 687 -22.24 -28.20 31.51
C ASP A 687 -22.95 -28.29 30.14
N GLU A 688 -22.50 -27.50 29.16
CA GLU A 688 -22.95 -27.53 27.78
C GLU A 688 -22.06 -28.47 26.97
N ALA A 689 -22.69 -29.49 26.37
CA ALA A 689 -22.07 -30.49 25.49
C ALA A 689 -21.51 -29.92 24.17
N GLU A 690 -21.24 -28.62 24.10
CA GLU A 690 -20.93 -27.88 22.87
C GLU A 690 -19.42 -27.64 22.69
N MET A 691 -18.61 -27.60 23.76
CA MET A 691 -17.17 -27.46 23.62
C MET A 691 -16.45 -28.80 23.51
N LYS A 692 -15.78 -29.01 22.37
CA LYS A 692 -14.90 -30.14 22.11
C LYS A 692 -13.44 -29.71 22.13
N ALA A 693 -12.55 -30.61 22.53
CA ALA A 693 -11.12 -30.46 22.37
C ALA A 693 -10.79 -30.31 20.87
N PRO A 694 -9.85 -29.42 20.49
CA PRO A 694 -9.48 -29.23 19.10
C PRO A 694 -8.96 -30.52 18.49
N GLY A 695 -9.34 -30.78 17.24
CA GLY A 695 -8.83 -31.88 16.44
C GLY A 695 -7.40 -31.66 15.97
N PHE A 696 -6.59 -32.70 16.05
CA PHE A 696 -5.23 -32.76 15.50
C PHE A 696 -5.09 -33.96 14.58
N ILE A 697 -4.57 -33.73 13.38
CA ILE A 697 -4.36 -34.76 12.37
C ILE A 697 -2.87 -34.78 11.98
N LEU A 698 -2.20 -35.90 12.23
CA LEU A 698 -0.81 -36.11 11.82
C LEU A 698 -0.80 -36.71 10.41
N LEU A 699 -0.07 -36.06 9.50
CA LEU A 699 0.03 -36.39 8.10
C LEU A 699 1.47 -36.76 7.74
N SER A 700 1.62 -37.75 6.86
CA SER A 700 2.86 -38.02 6.14
C SER A 700 2.71 -37.50 4.74
N THR A 701 3.42 -36.43 4.39
CA THR A 701 3.33 -35.77 3.08
C THR A 701 3.98 -36.59 1.96
N GLU A 702 3.75 -36.17 0.71
CA GLU A 702 4.32 -36.81 -0.48
C GLU A 702 5.85 -36.85 -0.49
N ASP A 703 6.49 -35.86 0.15
CA ASP A 703 7.94 -35.76 0.30
C ASP A 703 8.48 -36.53 1.51
N GLY A 704 7.61 -37.25 2.23
CA GLY A 704 7.96 -38.03 3.42
C GLY A 704 8.19 -37.21 4.69
N LYS A 705 7.76 -35.94 4.73
CA LYS A 705 7.76 -35.13 5.95
C LYS A 705 6.52 -35.44 6.79
N LEU A 706 6.63 -35.25 8.09
CA LEU A 706 5.49 -35.32 9.00
C LEU A 706 4.98 -33.91 9.28
N GLU A 707 3.69 -33.69 9.05
CA GLU A 707 3.02 -32.40 9.28
C GLU A 707 1.83 -32.60 10.22
N LEU A 708 1.64 -31.67 11.15
CA LEU A 708 0.49 -31.64 12.04
C LEU A 708 -0.49 -30.59 11.51
N SER A 709 -1.72 -31.01 11.19
CA SER A 709 -2.80 -30.13 10.77
C SER A 709 -3.80 -30.00 11.91
N GLU A 710 -4.15 -28.76 12.24
CA GLU A 710 -4.97 -28.40 13.41
C GLU A 710 -6.33 -27.87 12.96
N GLU A 711 -7.41 -28.38 13.55
CA GLU A 711 -8.78 -27.98 13.21
C GLU A 711 -9.02 -26.47 13.40
N VAL A 712 -8.33 -25.84 14.37
CA VAL A 712 -8.52 -24.42 14.70
C VAL A 712 -7.84 -23.51 13.69
N GLU A 713 -6.60 -23.82 13.31
CA GLU A 713 -5.83 -23.03 12.34
C GLU A 713 -6.45 -23.13 10.94
N ASP A 714 -6.89 -24.33 10.56
CA ASP A 714 -7.47 -24.60 9.25
C ASP A 714 -8.95 -24.21 9.13
N GLN A 715 -9.61 -23.85 10.24
CA GLN A 715 -11.07 -23.71 10.33
C GLN A 715 -11.65 -22.79 9.24
N GLN A 716 -11.03 -21.64 9.01
CA GLN A 716 -11.53 -20.67 8.03
C GLN A 716 -11.45 -21.23 6.61
N VAL A 717 -10.31 -21.85 6.26
CA VAL A 717 -10.07 -22.40 4.92
C VAL A 717 -10.92 -23.64 4.67
N TYR A 718 -11.03 -24.50 5.68
CA TYR A 718 -11.95 -25.63 5.68
C TYR A 718 -13.37 -25.15 5.37
N ARG A 719 -13.89 -24.14 6.09
CA ARG A 719 -15.26 -23.64 5.90
C ARG A 719 -15.51 -23.10 4.50
N ILE A 720 -14.55 -22.36 3.93
CA ILE A 720 -14.64 -21.80 2.57
C ILE A 720 -14.78 -22.93 1.55
N TYR A 721 -13.86 -23.89 1.57
CA TYR A 721 -13.80 -24.93 0.53
C TYR A 721 -14.75 -26.12 0.78
N SER A 722 -15.23 -26.31 2.02
CA SER A 722 -16.28 -27.29 2.32
C SER A 722 -17.69 -26.71 2.14
N PHE A 723 -17.81 -25.39 1.92
CA PHE A 723 -19.05 -24.62 1.92
C PHE A 723 -19.87 -24.83 3.20
N ALA A 724 -19.18 -24.88 4.35
CA ALA A 724 -19.78 -25.21 5.66
C ALA A 724 -20.89 -24.22 6.06
N GLU A 725 -20.66 -22.91 5.87
CA GLU A 725 -21.63 -21.88 6.23
C GLU A 725 -22.94 -22.04 5.46
N GLU A 726 -22.85 -22.38 4.16
CA GLU A 726 -24.01 -22.66 3.32
C GLU A 726 -24.76 -23.92 3.77
N LYS A 727 -24.02 -24.94 4.24
CA LYS A 727 -24.57 -26.17 4.83
C LYS A 727 -25.17 -25.94 6.23
N GLY A 728 -24.85 -24.83 6.88
CA GLY A 728 -25.22 -24.51 8.26
C GLY A 728 -24.37 -25.24 9.30
N GLU A 729 -23.17 -25.67 8.95
CA GLU A 729 -22.20 -26.37 9.81
C GLU A 729 -21.37 -25.41 10.69
#